data_AF-A0A6I4TKV2-F1
#
_entry.id   AF-A0A6I4TKV2-F1
#
_cell.length_a   1.000
_cell.length_b   1.000
_cell.length_c   1.000
_cell.angle_alpha   90.00
_cell.angle_beta   90.00
_cell.angle_gamma   90.00
#
_symmetry.space_group_name_H-M   'P 1'
#
loop_
_entity.id
_entity.type
_entity.pdbx_description
1 polymer ?
#
loop_
_entity_poly.entity_id
_entity_poly.type
_entity_poly.pdbx_seq_one_letter_code
_entity_poly.pdbx_strand_id
1 'polypeptide(L)'
;MKNQSTRSNLLRACAALSVVPLVYACGGGGSSDRPISTPRPAPSPTPSPSPTPAPSPTPTPTPTPTPAPSSFQTNEFRESDGPEFHGAITAWENGATGSGSIIAVIDSGIDLDSPEFANRIHPQSQDVAGNRSVEGEDDHGTNVSLVAAAARNGSGILGMAFDAEILALRADAPGSCATDTPDDPSLGCSFFDRDIARGIDVAINAGATVVNLSLGGQSPGTAVLDAVRRASAAGVVIVVSSGNYGDGSDPDFDQFQPTPFASDIRAAGGDNVIIVGSVDANGQFSDFANPAGDDSQFYLAARGERICCVYENGEIYIEQTPQGQFVILFSGTSFAAPQVAGAVALIRQAFPNLTGAEIVSLLFESARDGGAAGTDAIFGRGILDVAQAFRPAGAMSIPGTSVPLAVNQPTGIGSPAMGDALTSQGILAVVATDKYARAFAVDLGVGMKDARPDNDRLRAALAPGSRRHSAQQGPLTMAFSVTDRFSARGGVAEPRGLLLSKRETDTARLLAGRVIARLSPKLDFAFSVNEGAHGLSAQLAGAFEPAFLIAGSGASASAFQSRDQRAFAAGYDLAPGVRAVATFERGHVGFVGDTFLLDRQPELFDRLGFTRSGIEFSAQGLPIDSSISFDWMREDNTLLGGWFGGALGGSGSQSLSMTARFARSFANRWRLAGAWQSGWSFADEAGLVANSNGLTTSGWSVDLQRQGALGPADSVAFRLSQPLRVERGGLNLRVPTSYDYATETASFSNRRLSLTPTGRELVGELRWAGPVSFGWGGASLFYRHEPDHIADSPAEVGAAASFNARF
;
A
#
# COMPACT_ATOMS: atom_id res chain seq x y z
N MET A 1 3.65 38.32 34.95
CA MET A 1 2.27 38.47 35.43
C MET A 1 1.57 37.12 35.32
N LYS A 2 0.90 36.75 36.40
CA LYS A 2 0.12 35.53 36.72
C LYS A 2 -0.47 34.74 35.53
N ASN A 3 -0.21 33.43 35.48
CA ASN A 3 -1.24 32.43 35.83
C ASN A 3 -0.63 31.05 36.14
N GLN A 4 -0.94 30.58 37.35
CA GLN A 4 -0.62 29.27 37.94
C GLN A 4 -1.79 28.31 37.73
N SER A 5 -1.56 27.04 38.10
CA SER A 5 -2.52 26.00 38.50
C SER A 5 -3.18 25.27 37.30
N THR A 6 -3.08 23.96 37.12
CA THR A 6 -3.25 22.85 38.10
C THR A 6 -2.73 21.54 37.48
N ARG A 7 -1.74 20.88 38.09
CA ARG A 7 -1.47 19.43 37.91
C ARG A 7 -0.95 18.88 39.23
N SER A 8 -1.87 18.49 40.10
CA SER A 8 -1.63 17.65 41.26
C SER A 8 -2.88 16.83 41.50
N ASN A 9 -2.73 15.50 41.51
CA ASN A 9 -3.64 14.45 42.00
C ASN A 9 -3.76 13.32 40.96
N LEU A 10 -2.88 12.33 41.05
CA LEU A 10 -3.09 10.95 40.60
C LEU A 10 -2.01 10.07 41.26
N LEU A 11 -2.05 10.00 42.59
CA LEU A 11 -1.22 9.11 43.40
C LEU A 11 -1.97 8.89 44.71
N ARG A 12 -2.96 7.98 44.68
CA ARG A 12 -3.60 7.33 45.83
C ARG A 12 -4.77 6.48 45.34
N ALA A 13 -4.56 5.16 45.35
CA ALA A 13 -5.54 4.11 45.64
C ALA A 13 -5.18 2.85 44.86
N CYS A 14 -4.67 1.84 45.54
CA CYS A 14 -5.08 0.44 45.45
C CYS A 14 -4.10 -0.42 46.24
N ALA A 15 -4.30 -0.45 47.56
CA ALA A 15 -3.74 -1.46 48.45
C ALA A 15 -4.92 -2.04 49.24
N ALA A 16 -5.48 -3.14 48.75
CA ALA A 16 -6.26 -4.14 49.50
C ALA A 16 -6.87 -5.14 48.51
N LEU A 17 -6.29 -6.33 48.40
CA LEU A 17 -7.02 -7.49 47.89
C LEU A 17 -6.67 -8.69 48.78
N SER A 18 -7.64 -9.00 49.63
CA SER A 18 -7.70 -10.12 50.55
C SER A 18 -7.99 -11.42 49.78
N VAL A 19 -7.26 -12.47 50.19
CA VAL A 19 -7.38 -13.85 49.73
C VAL A 19 -8.51 -14.55 50.50
N VAL A 20 -9.44 -15.20 49.80
CA VAL A 20 -10.31 -16.27 50.34
C VAL A 20 -10.59 -17.30 49.24
N PRO A 21 -10.38 -18.61 49.46
CA PRO A 21 -10.87 -19.66 48.57
C PRO A 21 -12.17 -20.27 49.12
N LEU A 22 -13.10 -20.63 48.24
CA LEU A 22 -14.22 -21.52 48.55
C LEU A 22 -14.29 -22.66 47.52
N VAL A 23 -14.14 -23.88 48.04
CA VAL A 23 -14.45 -25.16 47.40
C VAL A 23 -15.79 -25.61 47.96
N TYR A 24 -16.76 -25.95 47.10
CA TYR A 24 -17.81 -26.94 47.40
C TYR A 24 -18.58 -27.30 46.13
N ALA A 25 -18.57 -28.59 45.77
CA ALA A 25 -19.74 -29.31 45.26
C ALA A 25 -19.42 -30.81 45.20
N CYS A 26 -20.04 -31.57 46.12
CA CYS A 26 -20.21 -33.01 46.10
C CYS A 26 -21.65 -33.33 45.64
N GLY A 27 -21.82 -34.46 44.97
CA GLY A 27 -23.10 -35.09 44.62
C GLY A 27 -22.93 -35.83 43.28
N GLY A 28 -22.89 -37.16 43.16
CA GLY A 28 -23.45 -38.22 44.01
C GLY A 28 -24.62 -38.87 43.26
N GLY A 29 -24.43 -40.09 42.74
CA GLY A 29 -25.51 -40.89 42.13
C GLY A 29 -24.97 -42.04 41.29
N GLY A 30 -24.93 -43.24 41.86
CA GLY A 30 -24.41 -44.45 41.20
C GLY A 30 -25.46 -45.26 40.45
N SER A 31 -24.99 -46.30 39.76
CA SER A 31 -25.76 -47.50 39.43
C SER A 31 -24.78 -48.64 39.12
N SER A 32 -25.10 -49.80 39.66
CA SER A 32 -24.41 -51.08 39.59
C SER A 32 -24.46 -51.71 38.20
N ASP A 33 -23.43 -52.47 37.82
CA ASP A 33 -23.51 -53.92 37.57
C ASP A 33 -22.25 -54.45 36.85
N ARG A 34 -21.76 -55.58 37.34
CA ARG A 34 -20.79 -56.52 36.75
C ARG A 34 -21.37 -57.92 37.03
N PRO A 35 -20.89 -59.05 36.45
CA PRO A 35 -20.02 -59.25 35.27
C PRO A 35 -20.51 -60.39 34.34
N ILE A 36 -20.21 -60.37 33.03
CA ILE A 36 -20.18 -61.62 32.22
C ILE A 36 -19.03 -61.56 31.20
N SER A 37 -18.17 -62.59 31.24
CA SER A 37 -17.16 -62.90 30.24
C SER A 37 -17.76 -63.81 29.17
N THR A 38 -17.46 -63.57 27.88
CA THR A 38 -17.54 -64.56 26.78
C THR A 38 -16.72 -64.07 25.57
N PRO A 39 -16.31 -64.96 24.66
CA PRO A 39 -14.98 -64.94 24.05
C PRO A 39 -14.85 -64.21 22.70
N ARG A 40 -13.58 -63.98 22.34
CA ARG A 40 -13.03 -63.38 21.12
C ARG A 40 -13.67 -63.92 19.80
N PRO A 41 -14.16 -63.05 18.90
CA PRO A 41 -14.52 -63.44 17.53
C PRO A 41 -13.29 -63.69 16.66
N ALA A 42 -13.40 -64.67 15.75
CA ALA A 42 -12.41 -65.03 14.74
C ALA A 42 -12.18 -63.88 13.72
N PRO A 43 -11.00 -63.80 13.08
CA PRO A 43 -10.69 -62.73 12.12
C PRO A 43 -11.53 -62.85 10.84
N SER A 44 -12.14 -61.74 10.45
CA SER A 44 -12.82 -61.58 9.15
C SER A 44 -11.78 -61.44 8.02
N PRO A 45 -12.09 -61.92 6.80
CA PRO A 45 -11.17 -61.89 5.66
C PRO A 45 -10.88 -60.46 5.20
N THR A 46 -9.62 -60.23 4.81
CA THR A 46 -9.10 -58.97 4.27
C THR A 46 -9.86 -58.57 3.01
N PRO A 47 -10.47 -57.36 2.95
CA PRO A 47 -11.01 -56.84 1.70
C PRO A 47 -9.86 -56.44 0.75
N SER A 48 -10.01 -56.83 -0.50
CA SER A 48 -9.19 -56.39 -1.65
C SER A 48 -9.16 -54.85 -1.73
N PRO A 49 -8.02 -54.21 -2.09
CA PRO A 49 -7.93 -52.76 -2.18
C PRO A 49 -8.94 -52.22 -3.20
N SER A 50 -9.85 -51.37 -2.72
CA SER A 50 -10.71 -50.54 -3.56
C SER A 50 -9.82 -49.59 -4.37
N PRO A 51 -10.10 -49.36 -5.68
CA PRO A 51 -9.35 -48.41 -6.48
C PRO A 51 -9.41 -47.03 -5.82
N THR A 52 -8.24 -46.38 -5.77
CA THR A 52 -8.06 -45.01 -5.28
C THR A 52 -9.07 -44.10 -5.99
N PRO A 53 -9.94 -43.37 -5.27
CA PRO A 53 -10.80 -42.39 -5.90
C PRO A 53 -9.92 -41.35 -6.59
N ALA A 54 -10.23 -41.07 -7.87
CA ALA A 54 -9.57 -40.01 -8.61
C ALA A 54 -9.66 -38.69 -7.81
N PRO A 55 -8.60 -37.86 -7.81
CA PRO A 55 -8.62 -36.59 -7.09
C PRO A 55 -9.85 -35.80 -7.52
N SER A 56 -10.64 -35.35 -6.54
CA SER A 56 -11.72 -34.40 -6.79
C SER A 56 -11.14 -33.20 -7.54
N PRO A 57 -11.77 -32.74 -8.63
CA PRO A 57 -11.29 -31.58 -9.35
C PRO A 57 -11.16 -30.42 -8.36
N THR A 58 -9.99 -29.80 -8.31
CA THR A 58 -9.76 -28.53 -7.63
C THR A 58 -10.89 -27.60 -8.04
N PRO A 59 -11.61 -26.94 -7.10
CA PRO A 59 -12.61 -25.95 -7.48
C PRO A 59 -11.93 -24.95 -8.40
N THR A 60 -12.39 -24.90 -9.65
CA THR A 60 -12.00 -23.83 -10.57
C THR A 60 -12.32 -22.52 -9.86
N PRO A 61 -11.36 -21.58 -9.75
CA PRO A 61 -11.67 -20.28 -9.17
C PRO A 61 -12.92 -19.75 -9.87
N THR A 62 -13.95 -19.43 -9.10
CA THR A 62 -15.11 -18.70 -9.61
C THR A 62 -14.55 -17.53 -10.41
N PRO A 63 -14.83 -17.40 -11.71
CA PRO A 63 -14.36 -16.26 -12.48
C PRO A 63 -14.81 -15.03 -11.72
N THR A 64 -13.86 -14.16 -11.38
CA THR A 64 -14.15 -12.81 -10.89
C THR A 64 -15.27 -12.27 -11.78
N PRO A 65 -16.40 -11.81 -11.21
CA PRO A 65 -17.48 -11.27 -12.02
C PRO A 65 -16.87 -10.24 -12.96
N THR A 66 -16.98 -10.49 -14.27
CA THR A 66 -16.60 -9.52 -15.28
C THR A 66 -17.27 -8.21 -14.87
N PRO A 67 -16.51 -7.12 -14.67
CA PRO A 67 -17.12 -5.82 -14.39
C PRO A 67 -18.22 -5.59 -15.42
N ALA A 68 -19.40 -5.19 -14.98
CA ALA A 68 -20.44 -4.82 -15.93
C ALA A 68 -19.83 -3.80 -16.91
N PRO A 69 -20.03 -3.96 -18.24
CA PRO A 69 -19.49 -3.01 -19.21
C PRO A 69 -19.95 -1.61 -18.80
N SER A 70 -19.02 -0.66 -18.75
CA SER A 70 -19.35 0.68 -18.29
C SER A 70 -20.40 1.29 -19.20
N SER A 71 -21.27 2.14 -18.63
CA SER A 71 -22.37 2.74 -19.38
C SER A 71 -21.92 3.53 -20.61
N PHE A 72 -20.64 3.89 -20.69
CA PHE A 72 -20.03 4.64 -21.78
C PHE A 72 -19.58 3.77 -22.96
N GLN A 73 -19.53 2.45 -22.85
CA GLN A 73 -19.19 1.55 -23.98
C GLN A 73 -20.38 1.34 -24.92
N THR A 74 -20.89 2.42 -25.50
CA THR A 74 -21.99 2.43 -26.48
C THR A 74 -21.48 2.10 -27.89
N ASN A 75 -22.40 1.90 -28.85
CA ASN A 75 -22.02 1.79 -30.27
C ASN A 75 -21.38 3.10 -30.75
N GLU A 76 -22.02 4.23 -30.45
CA GLU A 76 -21.52 5.59 -30.66
C GLU A 76 -20.05 5.76 -30.18
N PHE A 77 -19.70 5.29 -28.98
CA PHE A 77 -18.30 5.30 -28.51
C PHE A 77 -17.35 4.47 -29.39
N ARG A 78 -17.76 3.28 -29.83
CA ARG A 78 -16.95 2.38 -30.67
C ARG A 78 -16.84 2.86 -32.12
N GLU A 79 -17.80 3.66 -32.56
CA GLU A 79 -17.79 4.35 -33.87
C GLU A 79 -16.91 5.61 -33.84
N SER A 80 -16.44 6.01 -32.65
CA SER A 80 -15.63 7.21 -32.45
C SER A 80 -14.15 6.88 -32.39
N ASP A 81 -13.37 7.58 -33.22
CA ASP A 81 -11.99 7.20 -33.44
C ASP A 81 -11.01 7.65 -32.35
N GLY A 82 -11.24 8.83 -31.76
CA GLY A 82 -10.38 9.41 -30.73
C GLY A 82 -10.63 8.87 -29.33
N PRO A 83 -11.87 8.86 -28.82
CA PRO A 83 -12.15 8.51 -27.42
C PRO A 83 -11.66 7.14 -26.99
N GLU A 84 -11.85 6.11 -27.84
CA GLU A 84 -11.34 4.76 -27.55
C GLU A 84 -9.82 4.72 -27.59
N PHE A 85 -9.22 5.25 -28.66
CA PHE A 85 -7.77 5.22 -28.89
C PHE A 85 -6.95 5.95 -27.80
N HIS A 86 -7.52 7.01 -27.24
CA HIS A 86 -6.90 7.82 -26.19
C HIS A 86 -7.37 7.48 -24.77
N GLY A 87 -8.29 6.52 -24.60
CA GLY A 87 -8.75 6.06 -23.30
C GLY A 87 -9.62 7.07 -22.54
N ALA A 88 -10.35 7.93 -23.27
CA ALA A 88 -11.22 8.99 -22.70
C ALA A 88 -12.29 8.44 -21.74
N ILE A 89 -12.68 7.17 -21.91
CA ILE A 89 -13.61 6.48 -21.01
C ILE A 89 -13.19 6.54 -19.54
N THR A 90 -11.88 6.56 -19.26
CA THR A 90 -11.35 6.70 -17.90
C THR A 90 -11.77 8.03 -17.28
N ALA A 91 -11.71 9.13 -18.05
CA ALA A 91 -12.15 10.44 -17.58
C ALA A 91 -13.66 10.45 -17.33
N TRP A 92 -14.44 9.89 -18.26
CA TRP A 92 -15.90 9.83 -18.16
C TRP A 92 -16.38 9.00 -16.96
N GLU A 93 -15.71 7.87 -16.68
CA GLU A 93 -15.97 7.05 -15.49
C GLU A 93 -15.59 7.77 -14.18
N ASN A 94 -14.65 8.72 -14.24
CA ASN A 94 -14.33 9.63 -13.13
C ASN A 94 -15.26 10.86 -13.08
N GLY A 95 -16.31 10.91 -13.91
CA GLY A 95 -17.31 11.98 -13.93
C GLY A 95 -16.89 13.25 -14.69
N ALA A 96 -15.76 13.22 -15.40
CA ALA A 96 -15.33 14.32 -16.25
C ALA A 96 -15.78 14.05 -17.69
N THR A 97 -16.63 14.91 -18.24
CA THR A 97 -17.28 14.78 -19.56
C THR A 97 -17.06 16.00 -20.46
N GLY A 98 -16.40 17.05 -19.94
CA GLY A 98 -16.26 18.36 -20.58
C GLY A 98 -17.18 19.43 -20.00
N SER A 99 -18.16 19.05 -19.19
CA SER A 99 -19.16 19.99 -18.63
C SER A 99 -18.49 21.15 -17.89
N GLY A 100 -18.91 22.37 -18.23
CA GLY A 100 -18.38 23.62 -17.64
C GLY A 100 -17.06 24.10 -18.27
N SER A 101 -16.52 23.37 -19.25
CA SER A 101 -15.39 23.81 -20.06
C SER A 101 -15.90 24.36 -21.40
N ILE A 102 -15.23 25.42 -21.89
CA ILE A 102 -15.49 26.02 -23.21
C ILE A 102 -14.31 25.71 -24.12
N ILE A 103 -14.56 25.04 -25.24
CA ILE A 103 -13.59 24.78 -26.31
C ILE A 103 -13.82 25.81 -27.40
N ALA A 104 -12.89 26.75 -27.54
CA ALA A 104 -12.92 27.74 -28.60
C ALA A 104 -12.29 27.16 -29.87
N VAL A 105 -13.06 27.10 -30.96
CA VAL A 105 -12.62 26.57 -32.25
C VAL A 105 -12.52 27.76 -33.21
N ILE A 106 -11.29 28.13 -33.57
CA ILE A 106 -11.01 29.19 -34.55
C ILE A 106 -10.75 28.51 -35.88
N ASP A 107 -11.76 28.53 -36.74
CA ASP A 107 -11.82 27.71 -37.95
C ASP A 107 -12.80 28.35 -38.98
N SER A 108 -13.29 27.58 -39.95
CA SER A 108 -14.13 28.04 -41.06
C SER A 108 -15.62 28.25 -40.71
N GLY A 109 -16.04 27.86 -39.51
CA GLY A 109 -17.42 28.00 -39.02
C GLY A 109 -17.94 26.73 -38.35
N ILE A 110 -19.23 26.71 -38.05
CA ILE A 110 -19.91 25.53 -37.48
C ILE A 110 -21.34 25.43 -38.00
N ASP A 111 -21.80 24.21 -38.27
CA ASP A 111 -23.20 23.89 -38.52
C ASP A 111 -24.03 24.06 -37.23
N LEU A 112 -24.84 25.12 -37.15
CA LEU A 112 -25.70 25.40 -35.99
C LEU A 112 -26.90 24.46 -35.91
N ASP A 113 -27.28 23.83 -37.02
CA ASP A 113 -28.41 22.91 -37.11
C ASP A 113 -28.00 21.48 -36.73
N SER A 114 -26.71 21.21 -36.56
CA SER A 114 -26.20 19.91 -36.14
C SER A 114 -26.76 19.49 -34.76
N PRO A 115 -27.45 18.33 -34.67
CA PRO A 115 -27.98 17.81 -33.41
C PRO A 115 -26.87 17.50 -32.41
N GLU A 116 -25.65 17.29 -32.89
CA GLU A 116 -24.47 17.05 -32.07
C GLU A 116 -24.11 18.25 -31.20
N PHE A 117 -24.54 19.48 -31.51
CA PHE A 117 -24.23 20.66 -30.69
C PHE A 117 -25.45 21.29 -30.03
N ALA A 118 -26.59 20.59 -30.01
CA ALA A 118 -27.84 21.11 -29.47
C ALA A 118 -27.67 21.68 -28.05
N ASN A 119 -27.94 22.99 -27.91
CA ASN A 119 -27.80 23.78 -26.68
C ASN A 119 -26.37 23.91 -26.11
N ARG A 120 -25.33 23.57 -26.88
CA ARG A 120 -23.92 23.64 -26.46
C ARG A 120 -23.07 24.57 -27.32
N ILE A 121 -23.67 25.32 -28.23
CA ILE A 121 -23.01 26.41 -28.94
C ILE A 121 -23.02 27.65 -28.05
N HIS A 122 -21.83 28.12 -27.68
CA HIS A 122 -21.66 29.23 -26.77
C HIS A 122 -22.24 30.53 -27.39
N PRO A 123 -22.98 31.37 -26.63
CA PRO A 123 -23.66 32.55 -27.17
C PRO A 123 -22.75 33.63 -27.78
N GLN A 124 -21.45 33.60 -27.48
CA GLN A 124 -20.46 34.52 -28.07
C GLN A 124 -19.84 34.00 -29.38
N SER A 125 -20.31 32.87 -29.91
CA SER A 125 -19.89 32.36 -31.22
C SER A 125 -20.24 33.36 -32.31
N GLN A 126 -19.31 33.65 -33.22
CA GLN A 126 -19.47 34.70 -34.24
C GLN A 126 -18.47 34.58 -35.39
N ASP A 127 -18.77 35.25 -36.51
CA ASP A 127 -17.81 35.56 -37.57
C ASP A 127 -16.86 36.67 -37.11
N VAL A 128 -15.58 36.32 -36.91
CA VAL A 128 -14.54 37.26 -36.51
C VAL A 128 -13.85 37.92 -37.70
N ALA A 129 -13.98 37.36 -38.90
CA ALA A 129 -13.47 37.92 -40.15
C ALA A 129 -14.41 38.97 -40.78
N GLY A 130 -15.67 39.01 -40.36
CA GLY A 130 -16.67 39.92 -40.87
C GLY A 130 -17.84 40.15 -39.91
N ASN A 131 -19.05 40.02 -40.45
CA ASN A 131 -20.35 40.09 -39.77
C ASN A 131 -21.34 39.10 -40.41
N ARG A 132 -20.84 37.97 -40.94
CA ARG A 132 -21.65 36.90 -41.53
C ARG A 132 -22.26 36.02 -40.43
N SER A 133 -23.03 35.02 -40.83
CA SER A 133 -23.37 33.91 -39.94
C SER A 133 -22.10 33.18 -39.48
N VAL A 134 -22.16 32.56 -38.30
CA VAL A 134 -21.11 31.64 -37.84
C VAL A 134 -21.14 30.30 -38.57
N GLU A 135 -22.25 30.01 -39.27
CA GLU A 135 -22.35 28.93 -40.26
C GLU A 135 -21.19 28.96 -41.24
N GLY A 136 -20.52 27.82 -41.41
CA GLY A 136 -19.42 27.66 -42.36
C GLY A 136 -19.89 27.68 -43.81
N GLU A 137 -18.99 28.04 -44.73
CA GLU A 137 -19.20 27.80 -46.17
C GLU A 137 -18.81 26.36 -46.57
N ASP A 138 -17.98 25.72 -45.75
CA ASP A 138 -17.53 24.33 -45.83
C ASP A 138 -17.89 23.58 -44.53
N ASP A 139 -17.40 22.35 -44.38
CA ASP A 139 -17.67 21.47 -43.24
C ASP A 139 -16.48 21.30 -42.27
N HIS A 140 -15.32 21.89 -42.56
CA HIS A 140 -14.08 21.64 -41.81
C HIS A 140 -14.23 22.01 -40.32
N GLY A 141 -14.64 23.23 -40.00
CA GLY A 141 -14.82 23.67 -38.61
C GLY A 141 -15.91 22.89 -37.84
N THR A 142 -16.95 22.41 -38.54
CA THR A 142 -17.95 21.49 -37.98
C THR A 142 -17.32 20.15 -37.61
N ASN A 143 -16.56 19.54 -38.52
CA ASN A 143 -15.88 18.26 -38.30
C ASN A 143 -14.83 18.36 -37.16
N VAL A 144 -14.06 19.46 -37.10
CA VAL A 144 -13.14 19.76 -35.98
C VAL A 144 -13.89 19.82 -34.65
N SER A 145 -15.03 20.50 -34.62
CA SER A 145 -15.86 20.64 -33.42
C SER A 145 -16.47 19.30 -32.97
N LEU A 146 -16.84 18.44 -33.92
CA LEU A 146 -17.39 17.10 -33.64
C LEU A 146 -16.35 16.21 -32.95
N VAL A 147 -15.12 16.19 -33.47
CA VAL A 147 -14.02 15.43 -32.87
C VAL A 147 -13.74 15.88 -31.42
N ALA A 148 -13.85 17.18 -31.15
CA ALA A 148 -13.67 17.73 -29.81
C ALA A 148 -14.83 17.38 -28.87
N ALA A 149 -16.08 17.57 -29.30
CA ALA A 149 -17.24 17.61 -28.39
C ALA A 149 -18.59 17.18 -29.02
N ALA A 150 -18.64 16.28 -30.00
CA ALA A 150 -19.89 15.65 -30.43
C ALA A 150 -20.63 15.03 -29.23
N ALA A 151 -21.96 15.10 -29.24
CA ALA A 151 -22.79 14.82 -28.07
C ALA A 151 -22.81 13.32 -27.76
N ARG A 152 -23.15 13.00 -26.51
CA ARG A 152 -23.59 11.65 -26.17
C ARG A 152 -25.10 11.55 -26.31
N ASN A 153 -25.57 11.24 -27.51
CA ASN A 153 -27.00 11.20 -27.84
C ASN A 153 -27.47 9.81 -28.35
N GLY A 154 -26.55 8.87 -28.52
CA GLY A 154 -26.83 7.50 -28.98
C GLY A 154 -26.90 7.36 -30.51
N SER A 155 -26.44 8.36 -31.24
CA SER A 155 -26.37 8.41 -32.70
C SER A 155 -25.00 8.93 -33.12
N GLY A 156 -24.50 8.49 -34.27
CA GLY A 156 -23.29 9.07 -34.83
C GLY A 156 -22.02 8.79 -34.01
N ILE A 157 -21.24 9.83 -33.74
CA ILE A 157 -19.95 9.78 -33.05
C ILE A 157 -19.98 10.58 -31.75
N LEU A 158 -19.01 10.31 -30.89
CA LEU A 158 -18.80 10.93 -29.60
C LEU A 158 -17.51 11.73 -29.60
N GLY A 159 -17.59 12.99 -29.17
CA GLY A 159 -16.41 13.81 -28.98
C GLY A 159 -15.63 13.41 -27.74
N MET A 160 -14.36 13.81 -27.66
CA MET A 160 -13.55 13.62 -26.46
C MET A 160 -14.22 14.19 -25.19
N ALA A 161 -14.78 15.40 -25.31
CA ALA A 161 -15.43 16.14 -24.23
C ALA A 161 -16.90 16.44 -24.60
N PHE A 162 -17.72 15.39 -24.65
CA PHE A 162 -19.08 15.44 -25.19
C PHE A 162 -20.09 16.36 -24.48
N ASP A 163 -19.79 16.85 -23.26
CA ASP A 163 -20.60 17.85 -22.55
C ASP A 163 -19.99 19.26 -22.57
N ALA A 164 -18.85 19.46 -23.24
CA ALA A 164 -18.24 20.78 -23.36
C ALA A 164 -19.08 21.72 -24.26
N GLU A 165 -18.96 23.02 -23.99
CA GLU A 165 -19.52 24.06 -24.87
C GLU A 165 -18.53 24.40 -25.98
N ILE A 166 -19.03 24.54 -27.21
CA ILE A 166 -18.23 24.98 -28.36
C ILE A 166 -18.41 26.48 -28.54
N LEU A 167 -17.31 27.22 -28.50
CA LEU A 167 -17.25 28.61 -28.95
C LEU A 167 -16.70 28.65 -30.37
N ALA A 168 -17.60 28.70 -31.35
CA ALA A 168 -17.22 28.73 -32.77
C ALA A 168 -16.86 30.15 -33.20
N LEU A 169 -15.63 30.32 -33.71
CA LEU A 169 -15.07 31.60 -34.10
C LEU A 169 -14.64 31.51 -35.57
N ARG A 170 -15.59 31.83 -36.44
CA ARG A 170 -15.42 31.75 -37.89
C ARG A 170 -14.42 32.80 -38.38
N ALA A 171 -13.26 32.38 -38.85
CA ALA A 171 -12.11 33.23 -39.15
C ALA A 171 -11.64 33.19 -40.62
N ASP A 172 -12.28 32.38 -41.47
CA ASP A 172 -12.03 32.33 -42.90
C ASP A 172 -12.28 33.69 -43.56
N ALA A 173 -11.45 34.04 -44.53
CA ALA A 173 -11.70 35.20 -45.37
C ALA A 173 -12.99 34.99 -46.17
N PRO A 174 -13.88 36.01 -46.24
CA PRO A 174 -15.15 35.88 -46.95
C PRO A 174 -15.03 35.34 -48.38
N GLY A 175 -15.68 34.20 -48.62
CA GLY A 175 -15.71 33.53 -49.92
C GLY A 175 -14.49 32.67 -50.24
N SER A 176 -13.49 32.58 -49.36
CA SER A 176 -12.28 31.79 -49.62
C SER A 176 -12.48 30.28 -49.49
N CYS A 177 -13.38 29.84 -48.60
CA CYS A 177 -13.70 28.42 -48.43
C CYS A 177 -14.73 27.90 -49.44
N ALA A 178 -15.55 28.77 -50.03
CA ALA A 178 -16.60 28.36 -50.98
C ALA A 178 -16.07 27.75 -52.30
N THR A 179 -14.78 27.94 -52.60
CA THR A 179 -14.15 27.43 -53.82
C THR A 179 -13.11 26.36 -53.54
N ASP A 180 -13.00 25.89 -52.30
CA ASP A 180 -12.01 24.87 -51.94
C ASP A 180 -12.34 23.56 -52.64
N THR A 181 -11.37 23.02 -53.38
CA THR A 181 -11.52 21.74 -54.07
C THR A 181 -10.20 20.97 -54.01
N PRO A 182 -10.25 19.64 -53.86
CA PRO A 182 -9.05 18.80 -53.99
C PRO A 182 -8.32 18.93 -55.33
N ASP A 183 -9.01 19.40 -56.38
CA ASP A 183 -8.49 19.51 -57.75
C ASP A 183 -7.66 20.79 -57.99
N ASP A 184 -7.80 21.82 -57.15
CA ASP A 184 -7.07 23.09 -57.26
C ASP A 184 -6.66 23.62 -55.87
N PRO A 185 -5.45 23.25 -55.38
CA PRO A 185 -4.96 23.67 -54.07
C PRO A 185 -4.69 25.17 -53.96
N SER A 186 -4.79 25.94 -55.06
CA SER A 186 -4.69 27.40 -55.03
C SER A 186 -6.00 28.11 -54.63
N LEU A 187 -7.11 27.36 -54.52
CA LEU A 187 -8.44 27.85 -54.16
C LEU A 187 -8.84 27.55 -52.70
N GLY A 188 -7.89 27.15 -51.87
CA GLY A 188 -8.14 26.77 -50.49
C GLY A 188 -8.58 27.92 -49.57
N CYS A 189 -9.19 27.55 -48.44
CA CYS A 189 -9.54 28.46 -47.36
C CYS A 189 -8.35 29.34 -46.93
N SER A 190 -8.59 30.64 -46.73
CA SER A 190 -7.55 31.57 -46.28
C SER A 190 -7.95 32.25 -44.97
N PHE A 191 -6.99 32.47 -44.08
CA PHE A 191 -7.22 33.04 -42.75
C PHE A 191 -6.28 34.23 -42.53
N PHE A 192 -6.82 35.38 -42.17
CA PHE A 192 -6.00 36.57 -41.91
C PHE A 192 -5.60 36.66 -40.44
N ASP A 193 -4.34 37.05 -40.19
CA ASP A 193 -3.79 37.26 -38.83
C ASP A 193 -4.68 38.12 -37.93
N ARG A 194 -5.28 39.19 -38.48
CA ARG A 194 -6.18 40.08 -37.74
C ARG A 194 -7.37 39.31 -37.17
N ASP A 195 -7.92 38.39 -37.95
CA ASP A 195 -9.17 37.70 -37.65
C ASP A 195 -8.91 36.51 -36.72
N ILE A 196 -7.78 35.80 -36.90
CA ILE A 196 -7.27 34.81 -35.93
C ILE A 196 -7.01 35.49 -34.57
N ALA A 197 -6.29 36.61 -34.54
CA ALA A 197 -5.99 37.34 -33.30
C ALA A 197 -7.28 37.80 -32.58
N ARG A 198 -8.27 38.31 -33.34
CA ARG A 198 -9.59 38.67 -32.81
C ARG A 198 -10.32 37.46 -32.25
N GLY A 199 -10.26 36.31 -32.92
CA GLY A 199 -10.80 35.05 -32.41
C GLY A 199 -10.22 34.69 -31.05
N ILE A 200 -8.89 34.71 -30.92
CA ILE A 200 -8.21 34.41 -29.65
C ILE A 200 -8.67 35.39 -28.55
N ASP A 201 -8.78 36.68 -28.84
CA ASP A 201 -9.25 37.66 -27.86
C ASP A 201 -10.72 37.43 -27.43
N VAL A 202 -11.59 37.01 -28.36
CA VAL A 202 -12.98 36.64 -28.04
C VAL A 202 -13.01 35.40 -27.16
N ALA A 203 -12.18 34.40 -27.44
CA ALA A 203 -12.06 33.20 -26.63
C ALA A 203 -11.62 33.51 -25.18
N ILE A 204 -10.64 34.41 -25.01
CA ILE A 204 -10.23 34.87 -23.68
C ILE A 204 -11.40 35.53 -22.94
N ASN A 205 -12.12 36.43 -23.61
CA ASN A 205 -13.25 37.15 -23.01
C ASN A 205 -14.43 36.24 -22.64
N ALA A 206 -14.61 35.14 -23.38
CA ALA A 206 -15.60 34.11 -23.08
C ALA A 206 -15.18 33.19 -21.93
N GLY A 207 -13.93 33.27 -21.46
CA GLY A 207 -13.40 32.33 -20.46
C GLY A 207 -13.12 30.95 -21.03
N ALA A 208 -12.71 30.87 -22.30
CA ALA A 208 -12.34 29.61 -22.95
C ALA A 208 -11.33 28.83 -22.11
N THR A 209 -11.58 27.54 -21.95
CA THR A 209 -10.63 26.62 -21.29
C THR A 209 -9.45 26.34 -22.22
N VAL A 210 -9.75 26.17 -23.51
CA VAL A 210 -8.79 25.84 -24.55
C VAL A 210 -9.19 26.53 -25.85
N VAL A 211 -8.18 26.97 -26.61
CA VAL A 211 -8.31 27.43 -27.99
C VAL A 211 -7.71 26.36 -28.90
N ASN A 212 -8.51 25.82 -29.80
CA ASN A 212 -8.06 24.94 -30.86
C ASN A 212 -7.83 25.76 -32.14
N LEU A 213 -6.59 25.74 -32.63
CA LEU A 213 -6.14 26.31 -33.89
C LEU A 213 -5.83 25.16 -34.86
N SER A 214 -6.84 24.71 -35.61
CA SER A 214 -6.66 23.75 -36.70
C SER A 214 -6.17 24.45 -37.98
N LEU A 215 -5.17 25.32 -37.82
CA LEU A 215 -4.61 26.22 -38.82
C LEU A 215 -3.09 26.01 -38.87
N GLY A 216 -2.50 26.19 -40.05
CA GLY A 216 -1.07 26.10 -40.26
C GLY A 216 -0.63 26.95 -41.44
N GLY A 217 0.68 27.12 -41.58
CA GLY A 217 1.25 27.91 -42.68
C GLY A 217 2.48 28.69 -42.27
N GLN A 218 2.71 29.81 -42.97
CA GLN A 218 3.84 30.70 -42.73
C GLN A 218 3.76 31.38 -41.35
N SER A 219 4.88 31.97 -40.91
CA SER A 219 4.96 32.68 -39.62
C SER A 219 3.85 33.71 -39.48
N PRO A 220 3.11 33.74 -38.35
CA PRO A 220 2.01 34.66 -38.18
C PRO A 220 2.52 36.04 -37.81
N GLY A 221 1.72 37.05 -38.12
CA GLY A 221 2.00 38.42 -37.73
C GLY A 221 1.97 38.65 -36.22
N THR A 222 2.53 39.79 -35.80
CA THR A 222 2.65 40.16 -34.38
C THR A 222 1.31 40.21 -33.64
N ALA A 223 0.22 40.53 -34.35
CA ALA A 223 -1.13 40.58 -33.76
C ALA A 223 -1.57 39.22 -33.17
N VAL A 224 -1.32 38.13 -33.89
CA VAL A 224 -1.64 36.77 -33.42
C VAL A 224 -0.73 36.40 -32.25
N LEU A 225 0.58 36.65 -32.37
CA LEU A 225 1.54 36.36 -31.30
C LEU A 225 1.21 37.11 -30.00
N ASP A 226 0.76 38.36 -30.09
CA ASP A 226 0.32 39.14 -28.94
C ASP A 226 -0.97 38.60 -28.33
N ALA A 227 -1.92 38.12 -29.15
CA ALA A 227 -3.15 37.49 -28.67
C ALA A 227 -2.86 36.16 -27.97
N VAL A 228 -1.95 35.35 -28.52
CA VAL A 228 -1.45 34.11 -27.90
C VAL A 228 -0.82 34.39 -26.54
N ARG A 229 0.03 35.43 -26.42
CA ARG A 229 0.59 35.84 -25.12
C ARG A 229 -0.50 36.21 -24.11
N ARG A 230 -1.56 36.91 -24.55
CA ARG A 230 -2.71 37.24 -23.69
C ARG A 230 -3.47 35.98 -23.25
N ALA A 231 -3.70 35.03 -24.16
CA ALA A 231 -4.37 33.78 -23.84
C ALA A 231 -3.58 32.94 -22.82
N SER A 232 -2.27 32.78 -23.05
CA SER A 232 -1.38 32.11 -22.12
C SER A 232 -1.35 32.79 -20.75
N ALA A 233 -1.26 34.12 -20.70
CA ALA A 233 -1.32 34.89 -19.45
C ALA A 233 -2.67 34.78 -18.72
N ALA A 234 -3.77 34.54 -19.45
CA ALA A 234 -5.08 34.25 -18.88
C ALA A 234 -5.23 32.78 -18.44
N GLY A 235 -4.22 31.94 -18.63
CA GLY A 235 -4.26 30.52 -18.28
C GLY A 235 -5.00 29.65 -19.30
N VAL A 236 -5.36 30.20 -20.46
CA VAL A 236 -6.00 29.46 -21.55
C VAL A 236 -4.96 28.57 -22.22
N VAL A 237 -5.30 27.31 -22.45
CA VAL A 237 -4.45 26.39 -23.21
C VAL A 237 -4.66 26.63 -24.70
N ILE A 238 -3.59 26.55 -25.49
CA ILE A 238 -3.66 26.67 -26.95
C ILE A 238 -3.19 25.36 -27.55
N VAL A 239 -4.01 24.79 -28.40
CA VAL A 239 -3.69 23.57 -29.14
C VAL A 239 -3.61 23.95 -30.61
N VAL A 240 -2.48 23.69 -31.26
CA VAL A 240 -2.23 24.07 -32.66
C VAL A 240 -1.80 22.86 -33.46
N SER A 241 -2.36 22.68 -34.65
CA SER A 241 -1.94 21.62 -35.58
C SER A 241 -0.50 21.81 -36.04
N SER A 242 0.28 20.73 -36.18
CA SER A 242 1.68 20.82 -36.61
C SER A 242 1.82 21.20 -38.09
N GLY A 243 0.85 20.83 -38.92
CA GLY A 243 0.87 21.00 -40.38
C GLY A 243 0.78 19.67 -41.13
N ASN A 244 0.49 19.74 -42.42
CA ASN A 244 0.23 18.58 -43.29
C ASN A 244 1.21 18.50 -44.48
N TYR A 245 2.45 18.92 -44.29
CA TYR A 245 3.51 18.96 -45.32
C TYR A 245 4.67 17.99 -45.03
N GLY A 246 4.44 16.97 -44.19
CA GLY A 246 5.45 16.00 -43.77
C GLY A 246 5.91 15.04 -44.88
N ASP A 247 5.13 14.93 -45.96
CA ASP A 247 5.46 14.14 -47.15
C ASP A 247 6.27 14.94 -48.19
N GLY A 248 6.55 16.21 -47.91
CA GLY A 248 7.25 17.12 -48.82
C GLY A 248 6.39 17.58 -50.00
N SER A 249 5.06 17.54 -49.89
CA SER A 249 4.13 18.00 -50.93
C SER A 249 4.30 19.47 -51.30
N ASP A 250 4.78 20.30 -50.36
CA ASP A 250 5.01 21.73 -50.53
C ASP A 250 6.46 22.08 -50.13
N PRO A 251 7.31 22.56 -51.07
CA PRO A 251 8.70 22.90 -50.79
C PRO A 251 8.89 24.17 -49.97
N ASP A 252 7.83 24.98 -49.75
CA ASP A 252 7.90 26.20 -48.94
C ASP A 252 7.88 25.89 -47.42
N PHE A 253 7.62 24.63 -47.04
CA PHE A 253 7.61 24.15 -45.67
C PHE A 253 8.66 23.05 -45.46
N ASP A 254 9.36 23.09 -44.32
CA ASP A 254 10.28 22.01 -43.95
C ASP A 254 9.48 20.78 -43.50
N GLN A 255 9.56 19.69 -44.27
CA GLN A 255 8.87 18.43 -43.98
C GLN A 255 9.33 17.76 -42.67
N PHE A 256 10.43 18.20 -42.05
CA PHE A 256 10.98 17.61 -40.83
C PHE A 256 10.73 18.42 -39.55
N GLN A 257 9.97 19.51 -39.63
CA GLN A 257 9.61 20.34 -38.47
C GLN A 257 8.13 20.76 -38.54
N PRO A 258 7.54 21.21 -37.42
CA PRO A 258 6.24 21.87 -37.47
C PRO A 258 6.28 23.09 -38.40
N THR A 259 5.11 23.48 -38.92
CA THR A 259 5.01 24.70 -39.72
C THR A 259 5.47 25.93 -38.93
N PRO A 260 6.02 26.97 -39.58
CA PRO A 260 6.41 28.21 -38.91
C PRO A 260 5.27 28.83 -38.09
N PHE A 261 4.02 28.70 -38.55
CA PHE A 261 2.84 29.07 -37.77
C PHE A 261 2.80 28.38 -36.40
N ALA A 262 2.87 27.04 -36.37
CA ALA A 262 2.79 26.28 -35.13
C ALA A 262 3.96 26.58 -34.18
N SER A 263 5.19 26.62 -34.70
CA SER A 263 6.40 26.90 -33.91
C SER A 263 6.40 28.32 -33.34
N ASP A 264 5.93 29.33 -34.09
CA ASP A 264 5.86 30.71 -33.59
C ASP A 264 4.71 30.92 -32.59
N ILE A 265 3.56 30.26 -32.77
CA ILE A 265 2.47 30.24 -31.79
C ILE A 265 2.97 29.62 -30.48
N ARG A 266 3.65 28.47 -30.54
CA ARG A 266 4.37 27.91 -29.39
C ARG A 266 5.26 28.99 -28.82
N ALA A 267 6.18 29.55 -29.62
CA ALA A 267 7.19 30.54 -29.21
C ALA A 267 6.59 31.68 -28.37
N ALA A 268 5.43 32.20 -28.78
CA ALA A 268 4.73 33.25 -28.08
C ALA A 268 3.98 32.78 -26.82
N GLY A 269 3.35 31.60 -26.84
CA GLY A 269 2.46 31.13 -25.78
C GLY A 269 3.13 30.37 -24.64
N GLY A 270 4.39 29.95 -24.79
CA GLY A 270 5.15 29.35 -23.68
C GLY A 270 4.64 27.94 -23.33
N ASP A 271 4.54 27.65 -22.04
CA ASP A 271 4.15 26.32 -21.52
C ASP A 271 2.64 26.02 -21.63
N ASN A 272 1.85 26.98 -22.13
CA ASN A 272 0.42 26.81 -22.36
C ASN A 272 0.09 26.28 -23.76
N VAL A 273 1.08 26.05 -24.63
CA VAL A 273 0.87 25.64 -26.02
C VAL A 273 1.26 24.19 -26.23
N ILE A 274 0.42 23.46 -26.97
CA ILE A 274 0.69 22.12 -27.47
C ILE A 274 0.63 22.16 -29.00
N ILE A 275 1.72 21.75 -29.65
CA ILE A 275 1.73 21.44 -31.08
C ILE A 275 1.27 19.99 -31.27
N VAL A 276 0.36 19.74 -32.21
CA VAL A 276 -0.26 18.42 -32.38
C VAL A 276 -0.01 17.80 -33.75
N GLY A 277 0.67 16.66 -33.74
CA GLY A 277 0.85 15.76 -34.88
C GLY A 277 -0.25 14.73 -35.04
N SER A 278 -0.21 13.99 -36.16
CA SER A 278 -1.17 12.93 -36.47
C SER A 278 -0.55 11.53 -36.40
N VAL A 279 -1.34 10.59 -35.87
CA VAL A 279 -1.12 9.15 -36.02
C VAL A 279 -2.31 8.45 -36.65
N ASP A 280 -2.05 7.28 -37.24
CA ASP A 280 -3.06 6.34 -37.70
C ASP A 280 -3.69 5.53 -36.55
N ALA A 281 -4.64 4.65 -36.89
CA ALA A 281 -5.33 3.78 -35.93
C ALA A 281 -4.39 2.77 -35.23
N ASN A 282 -3.18 2.54 -35.75
CA ASN A 282 -2.17 1.66 -35.16
C ASN A 282 -1.14 2.46 -34.32
N GLY A 283 -1.30 3.78 -34.20
CA GLY A 283 -0.34 4.65 -33.55
C GLY A 283 0.96 4.86 -34.34
N GLN A 284 0.97 4.56 -35.64
CA GLN A 284 2.06 4.95 -36.52
C GLN A 284 1.91 6.42 -36.89
N PHE A 285 3.04 7.12 -37.01
CA PHE A 285 3.04 8.52 -37.40
C PHE A 285 2.51 8.66 -38.83
N SER A 286 1.60 9.61 -39.06
CA SER A 286 1.01 9.83 -40.38
C SER A 286 2.02 10.50 -41.31
N ASP A 287 2.20 9.95 -42.52
CA ASP A 287 3.20 10.45 -43.49
C ASP A 287 3.01 11.92 -43.87
N PHE A 288 1.75 12.40 -43.93
CA PHE A 288 1.44 13.80 -44.25
C PHE A 288 1.77 14.76 -43.11
N ALA A 289 1.86 14.31 -41.85
CA ALA A 289 1.96 15.21 -40.71
C ALA A 289 3.38 15.77 -40.56
N ASN A 290 3.48 17.07 -40.28
CA ASN A 290 4.77 17.65 -39.91
C ASN A 290 5.23 17.11 -38.54
N PRO A 291 6.43 16.49 -38.43
CA PRO A 291 6.94 15.90 -37.20
C PRO A 291 7.43 16.97 -36.20
N ALA A 292 7.75 16.54 -34.98
CA ALA A 292 8.05 17.45 -33.87
C ALA A 292 9.32 18.30 -34.04
N GLY A 293 10.33 17.80 -34.75
CA GLY A 293 11.58 18.52 -35.02
C GLY A 293 12.22 19.08 -33.74
N ASP A 294 12.58 20.36 -33.80
CA ASP A 294 13.21 21.09 -32.68
C ASP A 294 12.22 21.42 -31.54
N ASP A 295 10.91 21.35 -31.79
CA ASP A 295 9.85 21.60 -30.82
C ASP A 295 9.40 20.34 -30.04
N SER A 296 10.19 19.26 -30.09
CA SER A 296 9.90 17.96 -29.45
C SER A 296 9.45 18.00 -27.99
N GLN A 297 9.83 19.03 -27.21
CA GLN A 297 9.37 19.19 -25.83
C GLN A 297 7.94 19.72 -25.67
N PHE A 298 7.36 20.31 -26.72
CA PHE A 298 6.05 20.96 -26.72
C PHE A 298 5.05 20.29 -27.69
N TYR A 299 5.35 19.06 -28.09
CA TYR A 299 4.65 18.36 -29.15
C TYR A 299 4.01 17.07 -28.64
N LEU A 300 2.75 16.82 -29.04
CA LEU A 300 2.06 15.54 -28.87
C LEU A 300 1.55 15.05 -30.22
N ALA A 301 1.41 13.76 -30.38
CA ALA A 301 0.62 13.20 -31.48
C ALA A 301 -0.76 12.75 -30.98
N ALA A 302 -1.77 12.89 -31.82
CA ALA A 302 -3.10 12.33 -31.57
C ALA A 302 -3.66 11.71 -32.85
N ARG A 303 -4.75 10.95 -32.74
CA ARG A 303 -5.28 10.27 -33.92
C ARG A 303 -5.80 11.32 -34.90
N GLY A 304 -5.27 11.37 -36.11
CA GLY A 304 -5.65 12.37 -37.11
C GLY A 304 -5.82 11.81 -38.51
N GLU A 305 -5.61 10.51 -38.70
CA GLU A 305 -5.72 9.85 -39.99
C GLU A 305 -6.90 8.90 -40.05
N ARG A 306 -7.68 9.01 -41.14
CA ARG A 306 -8.90 8.24 -41.40
C ARG A 306 -9.88 8.35 -40.24
N ILE A 307 -10.15 9.58 -39.83
CA ILE A 307 -11.10 9.94 -38.79
C ILE A 307 -12.50 9.99 -39.39
N CYS A 308 -13.42 9.33 -38.71
CA CYS A 308 -14.83 9.34 -38.93
C CYS A 308 -15.45 10.61 -38.36
N CYS A 309 -16.40 11.23 -39.03
CA CYS A 309 -16.84 11.08 -40.43
C CYS A 309 -17.45 12.42 -40.83
N VAL A 310 -17.61 12.71 -42.11
CA VAL A 310 -18.32 13.92 -42.55
C VAL A 310 -19.79 13.84 -42.11
N TYR A 311 -20.31 14.93 -41.56
CA TYR A 311 -21.73 15.08 -41.24
C TYR A 311 -22.40 16.00 -42.25
N GLU A 312 -23.55 15.57 -42.77
CA GLU A 312 -24.44 16.42 -43.56
C GLU A 312 -25.85 16.35 -42.98
N ASN A 313 -26.47 17.50 -42.72
CA ASN A 313 -27.83 17.61 -42.18
C ASN A 313 -28.04 16.81 -40.88
N GLY A 314 -27.00 16.72 -40.05
CA GLY A 314 -27.05 16.06 -38.74
C GLY A 314 -26.96 14.53 -38.77
N GLU A 315 -26.62 13.92 -39.90
CA GLU A 315 -26.32 12.49 -40.01
C GLU A 315 -24.94 12.28 -40.65
N ILE A 316 -24.35 11.09 -40.42
CA ILE A 316 -23.13 10.68 -41.12
C ILE A 316 -23.42 10.66 -42.62
N TYR A 317 -22.63 11.40 -43.39
CA TYR A 317 -22.75 11.44 -44.83
C TYR A 317 -22.36 10.08 -45.45
N ILE A 318 -23.29 9.49 -46.21
CA ILE A 318 -23.10 8.24 -46.93
C ILE A 318 -23.13 8.53 -48.42
N GLU A 319 -21.97 8.50 -49.05
CA GLU A 319 -21.85 8.64 -50.50
C GLU A 319 -22.40 7.40 -51.20
N GLN A 320 -23.33 7.62 -52.14
CA GLN A 320 -23.90 6.57 -52.97
C GLN A 320 -23.19 6.55 -54.32
N THR A 321 -22.40 5.51 -54.58
CA THR A 321 -21.76 5.27 -55.88
C THR A 321 -22.39 4.06 -56.58
N PRO A 322 -22.27 3.93 -57.92
CA PRO A 322 -22.66 2.70 -58.62
C PRO A 322 -21.99 1.41 -58.08
N GLN A 323 -20.89 1.55 -57.32
CA GLN A 323 -20.09 0.47 -56.74
C GLN A 323 -20.49 0.14 -55.29
N GLY A 324 -21.30 0.97 -54.62
CA GLY A 324 -21.75 0.76 -53.25
C GLY A 324 -21.90 2.04 -52.43
N GLN A 325 -22.15 1.86 -51.13
CA GLN A 325 -22.26 2.92 -50.13
C GLN A 325 -20.93 3.05 -49.39
N PHE A 326 -20.42 4.28 -49.28
CA PHE A 326 -19.18 4.57 -48.58
C PHE A 326 -19.35 5.74 -47.62
N VAL A 327 -18.66 5.67 -46.48
CA VAL A 327 -18.58 6.76 -45.53
C VAL A 327 -17.27 7.50 -45.77
N ILE A 328 -17.33 8.83 -45.85
CA ILE A 328 -16.15 9.65 -46.07
C ILE A 328 -15.41 9.84 -44.75
N LEU A 329 -14.13 9.49 -44.76
CA LEU A 329 -13.20 9.69 -43.66
C LEU A 329 -12.22 10.81 -44.04
N PHE A 330 -11.84 11.62 -43.06
CA PHE A 330 -10.90 12.71 -43.26
C PHE A 330 -9.57 12.44 -42.56
N SER A 331 -8.50 13.05 -43.07
CA SER A 331 -7.16 12.96 -42.52
C SER A 331 -6.56 14.36 -42.43
N GLY A 332 -5.89 14.66 -41.32
CA GLY A 332 -5.24 15.94 -41.11
C GLY A 332 -4.86 16.15 -39.65
N THR A 333 -3.78 16.91 -39.41
CA THR A 333 -3.41 17.35 -38.05
C THR A 333 -4.49 18.25 -37.44
N SER A 334 -5.33 18.88 -38.27
CA SER A 334 -6.57 19.56 -37.90
C SER A 334 -7.59 18.70 -37.16
N PHE A 335 -7.54 17.37 -37.29
CA PHE A 335 -8.42 16.42 -36.58
C PHE A 335 -7.73 15.72 -35.40
N ALA A 336 -6.40 15.81 -35.31
CA ALA A 336 -5.64 15.39 -34.14
C ALA A 336 -5.71 16.45 -33.03
N ALA A 337 -5.54 17.73 -33.38
CA ALA A 337 -5.61 18.88 -32.46
C ALA A 337 -6.90 18.92 -31.60
N PRO A 338 -8.13 18.80 -32.15
CA PRO A 338 -9.36 18.86 -31.35
C PRO A 338 -9.48 17.73 -30.32
N GLN A 339 -8.83 16.58 -30.53
CA GLN A 339 -8.82 15.50 -29.53
C GLN A 339 -8.01 15.88 -28.29
N VAL A 340 -6.87 16.56 -28.50
CA VAL A 340 -6.07 17.13 -27.42
C VAL A 340 -6.83 18.27 -26.73
N ALA A 341 -7.54 19.12 -27.49
CA ALA A 341 -8.38 20.18 -26.90
C ALA A 341 -9.50 19.60 -26.02
N GLY A 342 -10.17 18.53 -26.48
CA GLY A 342 -11.13 17.80 -25.65
C GLY A 342 -10.51 17.18 -24.40
N ALA A 343 -9.30 16.60 -24.50
CA ALA A 343 -8.59 16.09 -23.33
C ALA A 343 -8.27 17.20 -22.30
N VAL A 344 -7.90 18.40 -22.75
CA VAL A 344 -7.72 19.57 -21.88
C VAL A 344 -9.03 19.91 -21.16
N ALA A 345 -10.17 19.92 -21.86
CA ALA A 345 -11.48 20.19 -21.26
C ALA A 345 -11.88 19.14 -20.20
N LEU A 346 -11.60 17.85 -20.45
CA LEU A 346 -11.81 16.77 -19.48
C LEU A 346 -10.97 16.97 -18.22
N ILE A 347 -9.67 17.25 -18.38
CA ILE A 347 -8.75 17.45 -17.26
C ILE A 347 -9.14 18.70 -16.46
N ARG A 348 -9.51 19.80 -17.12
CA ARG A 348 -9.94 21.04 -16.46
C ARG A 348 -11.16 20.82 -15.55
N GLN A 349 -12.14 20.04 -16.00
CA GLN A 349 -13.31 19.70 -15.20
C GLN A 349 -12.94 18.79 -14.01
N ALA A 350 -12.13 17.76 -14.25
CA ALA A 350 -11.74 16.80 -13.21
C ALA A 350 -10.87 17.45 -12.11
N PHE A 351 -9.99 18.36 -12.50
CA PHE A 351 -8.95 18.93 -11.65
C PHE A 351 -8.93 20.46 -11.77
N PRO A 352 -9.94 21.15 -11.21
CA PRO A 352 -10.10 22.58 -11.44
C PRO A 352 -9.06 23.46 -10.74
N ASN A 353 -8.17 22.89 -9.94
CA ASN A 353 -7.01 23.58 -9.37
C ASN A 353 -5.84 23.72 -10.35
N LEU A 354 -5.80 22.92 -11.42
CA LEU A 354 -4.68 22.97 -12.37
C LEU A 354 -4.73 24.25 -13.20
N THR A 355 -3.56 24.88 -13.33
CA THR A 355 -3.31 25.93 -14.33
C THR A 355 -3.23 25.33 -15.74
N GLY A 356 -3.41 26.16 -16.77
CA GLY A 356 -3.25 25.71 -18.16
C GLY A 356 -1.89 25.04 -18.42
N ALA A 357 -0.80 25.63 -17.92
CA ALA A 357 0.55 25.05 -18.03
C ALA A 357 0.69 23.69 -17.31
N GLU A 358 0.04 23.51 -16.16
CA GLU A 358 0.04 22.22 -15.45
C GLU A 358 -0.77 21.15 -16.20
N ILE A 359 -1.87 21.52 -16.85
CA ILE A 359 -2.63 20.60 -17.73
C ILE A 359 -1.75 20.16 -18.90
N VAL A 360 -1.06 21.10 -19.55
CA VAL A 360 -0.13 20.82 -20.65
C VAL A 360 1.01 19.91 -20.18
N SER A 361 1.64 20.22 -19.06
CA SER A 361 2.68 19.39 -18.44
C SER A 361 2.18 17.98 -18.12
N LEU A 362 0.98 17.84 -17.56
CA LEU A 362 0.37 16.55 -17.26
C LEU A 362 0.18 15.72 -18.54
N LEU A 363 -0.32 16.32 -19.63
CA LEU A 363 -0.49 15.65 -20.91
C LEU A 363 0.85 15.18 -21.50
N PHE A 364 1.90 16.02 -21.43
CA PHE A 364 3.24 15.64 -21.89
C PHE A 364 3.95 14.57 -21.03
N GLU A 365 3.58 14.43 -19.76
CA GLU A 365 4.13 13.41 -18.87
C GLU A 365 3.38 12.08 -18.90
N SER A 366 2.10 12.13 -19.26
CA SER A 366 1.23 10.95 -19.35
C SER A 366 1.18 10.33 -20.75
N ALA A 367 1.69 11.03 -21.76
CA ALA A 367 1.74 10.57 -23.13
C ALA A 367 2.37 9.18 -23.26
N ARG A 368 1.79 8.39 -24.15
CA ARG A 368 2.28 7.07 -24.54
C ARG A 368 3.45 7.24 -25.51
N ASP A 369 4.62 6.77 -25.10
CA ASP A 369 5.84 6.84 -25.90
C ASP A 369 5.64 6.22 -27.30
N GLY A 370 6.07 6.95 -28.34
CA GLY A 370 5.95 6.57 -29.74
C GLY A 370 7.28 6.77 -30.46
N GLY A 371 7.61 5.92 -31.43
CA GLY A 371 8.89 6.02 -32.12
C GLY A 371 10.08 5.62 -31.24
N ALA A 372 11.06 6.51 -31.12
CA ALA A 372 12.26 6.27 -30.30
C ALA A 372 11.93 6.45 -28.80
N ALA A 373 12.66 5.75 -27.92
CA ALA A 373 12.34 5.79 -26.49
C ALA A 373 12.55 7.19 -25.88
N GLY A 374 11.51 7.72 -25.23
CA GLY A 374 11.51 9.06 -24.65
C GLY A 374 11.30 10.14 -25.70
N THR A 375 11.60 11.40 -25.36
CA THR A 375 11.33 12.51 -26.28
C THR A 375 12.17 12.43 -27.55
N ASP A 376 11.51 12.48 -28.71
CA ASP A 376 12.12 12.34 -30.03
C ASP A 376 11.63 13.39 -31.05
N ALA A 377 12.29 13.47 -32.20
CA ALA A 377 12.01 14.48 -33.23
C ALA A 377 10.77 14.17 -34.10
N ILE A 378 10.14 13.00 -33.95
CA ILE A 378 8.95 12.61 -34.70
C ILE A 378 7.71 12.78 -33.82
N PHE A 379 7.63 12.05 -32.71
CA PHE A 379 6.46 12.04 -31.83
C PHE A 379 6.53 13.09 -30.72
N GLY A 380 7.67 13.75 -30.52
CA GLY A 380 7.84 14.72 -29.45
C GLY A 380 7.71 14.04 -28.09
N ARG A 381 6.70 14.43 -27.31
CA ARG A 381 6.41 13.84 -26.00
C ARG A 381 5.66 12.51 -26.10
N GLY A 382 5.22 12.10 -27.28
CA GLY A 382 4.51 10.86 -27.53
C GLY A 382 3.07 11.09 -27.98
N ILE A 383 2.27 10.04 -27.88
CA ILE A 383 0.86 10.02 -28.27
C ILE A 383 -0.02 10.34 -27.06
N LEU A 384 -1.05 11.16 -27.24
CA LEU A 384 -2.05 11.48 -26.20
C LEU A 384 -2.58 10.21 -25.50
N ASP A 385 -2.57 10.21 -24.17
CA ASP A 385 -3.10 9.13 -23.34
C ASP A 385 -3.87 9.70 -22.14
N VAL A 386 -5.19 9.84 -22.30
CA VAL A 386 -6.08 10.39 -21.26
C VAL A 386 -6.18 9.43 -20.09
N ALA A 387 -6.13 8.11 -20.33
CA ALA A 387 -6.18 7.13 -19.26
C ALA A 387 -4.98 7.26 -18.30
N GLN A 388 -3.77 7.44 -18.83
CA GLN A 388 -2.59 7.71 -18.00
C GLN A 388 -2.66 9.08 -17.33
N ALA A 389 -3.19 10.11 -18.00
CA ALA A 389 -3.37 11.44 -17.40
C ALA A 389 -4.25 11.38 -16.14
N PHE A 390 -5.21 10.46 -16.05
CA PHE A 390 -6.07 10.27 -14.88
C PHE A 390 -5.49 9.34 -13.79
N ARG A 391 -4.22 8.96 -13.89
CA ARG A 391 -3.50 8.23 -12.83
C ARG A 391 -2.64 9.19 -11.98
N PRO A 392 -2.31 8.82 -10.72
CA PRO A 392 -1.47 9.65 -9.88
C PRO A 392 -0.10 9.92 -10.51
N ALA A 393 0.32 11.19 -10.54
CA ALA A 393 1.61 11.60 -11.07
C ALA A 393 2.65 11.77 -9.95
N GLY A 394 3.74 11.01 -10.03
CA GLY A 394 4.82 11.07 -9.04
C GLY A 394 4.42 10.49 -7.68
N ALA A 395 5.05 11.01 -6.61
CA ALA A 395 4.78 10.56 -5.25
C ALA A 395 3.43 11.11 -4.75
N MET A 396 2.63 10.25 -4.12
CA MET A 396 1.42 10.70 -3.44
C MET A 396 1.72 11.11 -2.00
N SER A 397 0.84 11.92 -1.43
CA SER A 397 0.87 12.34 -0.04
C SER A 397 -0.55 12.39 0.54
N ILE A 398 -0.67 12.34 1.86
CA ILE A 398 -1.96 12.56 2.51
C ILE A 398 -2.13 14.08 2.71
N PRO A 399 -3.19 14.69 2.15
CA PRO A 399 -3.47 16.11 2.35
C PRO A 399 -3.46 16.50 3.83
N GLY A 400 -2.82 17.63 4.15
CA GLY A 400 -2.67 18.10 5.53
C GLY A 400 -1.61 17.35 6.35
N THR A 401 -0.82 16.45 5.73
CA THR A 401 0.33 15.81 6.36
C THR A 401 1.57 15.92 5.45
N SER A 402 2.77 15.79 6.04
CA SER A 402 4.02 15.69 5.28
C SER A 402 4.40 14.24 4.94
N VAL A 403 3.49 13.29 5.12
CA VAL A 403 3.81 11.87 4.98
C VAL A 403 3.61 11.42 3.54
N PRO A 404 4.68 10.99 2.83
CA PRO A 404 4.52 10.40 1.51
C PRO A 404 3.83 9.04 1.60
N LEU A 405 2.95 8.78 0.64
CA LEU A 405 2.35 7.48 0.39
C LEU A 405 3.13 6.78 -0.72
N ALA A 406 3.88 5.76 -0.34
CA ALA A 406 4.54 4.91 -1.32
C ALA A 406 3.55 3.89 -1.88
N VAL A 407 3.23 4.04 -3.18
CA VAL A 407 2.40 3.08 -3.91
C VAL A 407 3.13 1.73 -3.97
N ASN A 408 2.42 0.62 -3.79
CA ASN A 408 2.95 -0.76 -3.80
C ASN A 408 3.94 -1.10 -2.67
N GLN A 409 3.89 -0.38 -1.54
CA GLN A 409 4.63 -0.74 -0.33
C GLN A 409 3.65 -1.21 0.76
N PRO A 410 4.09 -2.08 1.70
CA PRO A 410 3.30 -2.41 2.87
C PRO A 410 2.96 -1.14 3.65
N THR A 411 1.70 -0.99 4.03
CA THR A 411 1.21 0.13 4.84
C THR A 411 1.22 -0.23 6.33
N GLY A 412 1.21 -1.52 6.67
CA GLY A 412 1.41 -2.03 8.03
C GLY A 412 1.62 -3.54 8.06
N ILE A 413 2.32 -4.01 9.08
CA ILE A 413 2.57 -5.43 9.38
C ILE A 413 2.21 -5.67 10.84
N GLY A 414 1.28 -6.57 11.09
CA GLY A 414 0.82 -6.93 12.44
C GLY A 414 1.89 -7.68 13.22
N SER A 415 1.75 -7.73 14.55
CA SER A 415 2.55 -8.62 15.40
C SER A 415 1.81 -9.92 15.71
N PRO A 416 2.51 -10.97 16.17
CA PRO A 416 1.84 -12.23 16.56
C PRO A 416 0.71 -12.03 17.57
N ALA A 417 0.82 -11.04 18.46
CA ALA A 417 -0.23 -10.71 19.41
C ALA A 417 -1.51 -10.15 18.77
N MET A 418 -1.40 -9.57 17.56
CA MET A 418 -2.50 -9.05 16.77
C MET A 418 -3.12 -10.12 15.86
N GLY A 419 -2.47 -11.26 15.65
CA GLY A 419 -2.94 -12.33 14.75
C GLY A 419 -3.39 -11.82 13.39
N ASP A 420 -4.61 -12.16 12.99
CA ASP A 420 -5.26 -11.78 11.73
C ASP A 420 -5.98 -10.42 11.75
N ALA A 421 -5.68 -9.58 12.75
CA ALA A 421 -6.42 -8.35 12.97
C ALA A 421 -6.31 -7.33 11.83
N LEU A 422 -5.26 -7.36 11.00
CA LEU A 422 -5.06 -6.38 9.94
C LEU A 422 -5.75 -6.78 8.64
N THR A 423 -5.68 -8.05 8.24
CA THR A 423 -6.38 -8.51 7.02
C THR A 423 -7.87 -8.71 7.23
N SER A 424 -8.33 -8.90 8.47
CA SER A 424 -9.75 -8.89 8.82
C SER A 424 -10.39 -7.49 8.76
N GLN A 425 -9.59 -6.43 8.57
CA GLN A 425 -10.10 -5.09 8.34
C GLN A 425 -10.52 -4.96 6.88
N GLY A 426 -11.71 -4.41 6.65
CA GLY A 426 -12.15 -4.06 5.30
C GLY A 426 -11.37 -2.88 4.72
N ILE A 427 -11.93 -2.30 3.66
CA ILE A 427 -11.37 -1.15 2.94
C ILE A 427 -11.07 0.01 3.89
N LEU A 428 -9.82 0.48 3.89
CA LEU A 428 -9.39 1.72 4.55
C LEU A 428 -9.11 2.78 3.48
N ALA A 429 -10.18 3.23 2.84
CA ALA A 429 -10.13 4.27 1.83
C ALA A 429 -9.77 5.63 2.45
N VAL A 430 -8.75 6.27 1.88
CA VAL A 430 -8.32 7.63 2.19
C VAL A 430 -8.18 8.42 0.90
N VAL A 431 -8.33 9.74 1.00
CA VAL A 431 -7.94 10.63 -0.10
C VAL A 431 -6.45 10.95 -0.01
N ALA A 432 -5.74 10.76 -1.11
CA ALA A 432 -4.36 11.13 -1.29
C ALA A 432 -4.23 12.13 -2.44
N THR A 433 -3.23 13.02 -2.39
CA THR A 433 -2.92 13.94 -3.48
C THR A 433 -1.57 13.64 -4.09
N ASP A 434 -1.48 13.79 -5.41
CA ASP A 434 -0.25 13.68 -6.16
C ASP A 434 0.53 15.01 -6.22
N LYS A 435 1.57 15.10 -7.07
CA LYS A 435 2.42 16.30 -7.18
C LYS A 435 1.69 17.54 -7.71
N TYR A 436 0.54 17.37 -8.38
CA TYR A 436 -0.30 18.46 -8.89
C TYR A 436 -1.49 18.76 -7.95
N ALA A 437 -1.45 18.26 -6.71
CA ALA A 437 -2.53 18.34 -5.74
C ALA A 437 -3.86 17.73 -6.23
N ARG A 438 -3.81 16.73 -7.13
CA ARG A 438 -5.01 16.03 -7.62
C ARG A 438 -5.37 14.91 -6.65
N ALA A 439 -6.64 14.84 -6.26
CA ALA A 439 -7.14 13.93 -5.26
C ALA A 439 -7.49 12.56 -5.85
N PHE A 440 -7.04 11.49 -5.20
CA PHE A 440 -7.28 10.11 -5.56
C PHE A 440 -7.74 9.31 -4.35
N ALA A 441 -8.68 8.37 -4.56
CA ALA A 441 -9.03 7.39 -3.55
C ALA A 441 -7.96 6.29 -3.48
N VAL A 442 -7.39 6.10 -2.29
CA VAL A 442 -6.36 5.09 -2.03
C VAL A 442 -6.82 4.20 -0.89
N ASP A 443 -6.82 2.89 -1.09
CA ASP A 443 -7.10 1.95 -0.01
C ASP A 443 -5.80 1.54 0.69
N LEU A 444 -5.60 2.07 1.91
CA LEU A 444 -4.44 1.70 2.72
C LEU A 444 -4.54 0.26 3.25
N GLY A 445 -5.71 -0.36 3.25
CA GLY A 445 -5.94 -1.73 3.70
C GLY A 445 -5.24 -2.77 2.80
N VAL A 446 -5.14 -2.50 1.50
CA VAL A 446 -4.46 -3.40 0.53
C VAL A 446 -2.99 -3.64 0.87
N GLY A 447 -2.33 -2.64 1.47
CA GLY A 447 -0.94 -2.75 1.91
C GLY A 447 -0.76 -3.38 3.29
N MET A 448 -1.83 -3.69 4.01
CA MET A 448 -1.75 -4.26 5.35
C MET A 448 -1.53 -5.76 5.29
N LYS A 449 -0.66 -6.26 6.17
CA LYS A 449 -0.37 -7.69 6.30
C LYS A 449 -0.39 -8.10 7.75
N ASP A 450 -0.91 -9.28 8.03
CA ASP A 450 -0.80 -9.86 9.36
C ASP A 450 0.65 -10.28 9.65
N ALA A 451 0.91 -10.62 10.92
CA ALA A 451 2.15 -11.28 11.26
C ALA A 451 2.27 -12.58 10.47
N ARG A 452 3.47 -12.90 9.98
CA ARG A 452 3.68 -14.21 9.35
C ARG A 452 3.40 -15.33 10.36
N PRO A 453 2.59 -16.34 10.00
CA PRO A 453 2.38 -17.51 10.84
C PRO A 453 3.70 -18.19 11.18
N ASP A 454 3.88 -18.54 12.44
CA ASP A 454 5.10 -19.18 12.94
C ASP A 454 4.98 -20.71 12.81
N ASN A 455 4.97 -21.18 11.57
CA ASN A 455 4.80 -22.59 11.23
C ASN A 455 6.07 -23.43 11.48
N ASP A 456 7.21 -22.78 11.80
CA ASP A 456 8.52 -23.41 11.95
C ASP A 456 9.00 -23.52 13.41
N ARG A 457 8.14 -23.23 14.41
CA ARG A 457 8.50 -23.25 15.85
C ARG A 457 9.23 -24.51 16.29
N LEU A 458 8.75 -25.68 15.87
CA LEU A 458 9.36 -26.96 16.22
C LEU A 458 10.76 -27.12 15.59
N ARG A 459 10.91 -26.71 14.33
CA ARG A 459 12.19 -26.75 13.62
C ARG A 459 13.20 -25.81 14.27
N ALA A 460 12.77 -24.59 14.63
CA ALA A 460 13.59 -23.62 15.34
C ALA A 460 14.01 -24.13 16.73
N ALA A 461 13.08 -24.75 17.48
CA ALA A 461 13.34 -25.34 18.79
C ALA A 461 14.33 -26.53 18.76
N LEU A 462 14.42 -27.23 17.62
CA LEU A 462 15.29 -28.40 17.42
C LEU A 462 16.61 -28.08 16.69
N ALA A 463 16.84 -26.83 16.27
CA ALA A 463 18.00 -26.47 15.47
C ALA A 463 19.33 -26.78 16.23
N PRO A 464 20.20 -27.67 15.70
CA PRO A 464 21.49 -27.96 16.31
C PRO A 464 22.48 -26.82 16.05
N GLY A 465 23.22 -26.35 17.06
CA GLY A 465 24.32 -25.41 16.78
C GLY A 465 24.95 -24.62 17.93
N SER A 466 24.31 -24.48 19.10
CA SER A 466 24.88 -23.66 20.18
C SER A 466 25.74 -24.48 21.16
N ARG A 467 27.03 -24.17 21.26
CA ARG A 467 27.89 -24.64 22.36
C ARG A 467 27.80 -23.64 23.52
N ARG A 468 27.51 -24.13 24.72
CA ARG A 468 27.43 -23.29 25.94
C ARG A 468 28.65 -23.53 26.81
N HIS A 469 29.35 -22.46 27.18
CA HIS A 469 30.45 -22.48 28.13
C HIS A 469 30.08 -21.61 29.32
N SER A 470 30.20 -22.14 30.53
CA SER A 470 30.02 -21.39 31.77
C SER A 470 31.25 -21.54 32.65
N ALA A 471 31.73 -20.43 33.19
CA ALA A 471 32.81 -20.38 34.15
C ALA A 471 32.33 -19.65 35.41
N GLN A 472 32.63 -20.20 36.58
CA GLN A 472 32.34 -19.59 37.86
C GLN A 472 33.64 -19.46 38.65
N GLN A 473 33.96 -18.25 39.09
CA GLN A 473 35.13 -17.97 39.93
C GLN A 473 34.72 -17.04 41.08
N GLY A 474 34.56 -17.62 42.27
CA GLY A 474 34.12 -16.88 43.46
C GLY A 474 32.73 -16.25 43.27
N PRO A 475 32.55 -14.94 43.52
CA PRO A 475 31.27 -14.25 43.37
C PRO A 475 30.91 -13.93 41.90
N LEU A 476 31.76 -14.28 40.94
CA LEU A 476 31.56 -14.02 39.52
C LEU A 476 31.14 -15.30 38.78
N THR A 477 30.03 -15.22 38.05
CA THR A 477 29.57 -16.26 37.12
C THR A 477 29.51 -15.67 35.71
N MET A 478 30.11 -16.33 34.74
CA MET A 478 30.05 -15.96 33.32
C MET A 478 29.53 -17.14 32.52
N ALA A 479 28.63 -16.89 31.57
CA ALA A 479 28.16 -17.90 30.63
C ALA A 479 28.07 -17.32 29.23
N PHE A 480 28.51 -18.10 28.23
CA PHE A 480 28.55 -17.70 26.83
C PHE A 480 28.03 -18.85 25.96
N SER A 481 27.28 -18.48 24.93
CA SER A 481 26.85 -19.40 23.86
C SER A 481 27.53 -19.01 22.55
N VAL A 482 28.09 -19.97 21.83
CA VAL A 482 28.84 -19.78 20.58
C VAL A 482 28.32 -20.74 19.52
N THR A 483 28.21 -20.28 18.27
CA THR A 483 27.89 -21.12 17.09
C THR A 483 28.91 -20.89 15.97
N ASP A 484 29.02 -21.84 15.05
CA ASP A 484 29.66 -21.62 13.75
C ASP A 484 28.75 -20.85 12.77
N ARG A 485 29.36 -20.22 11.77
CA ARG A 485 28.70 -19.34 10.79
C ARG A 485 27.78 -20.11 9.81
N PHE A 486 27.93 -21.43 9.68
CA PHE A 486 27.20 -22.26 8.71
C PHE A 486 25.91 -22.85 9.31
N SER A 487 25.90 -23.18 10.61
CA SER A 487 24.74 -23.68 11.35
C SER A 487 23.68 -22.60 11.59
N ALA A 488 24.10 -21.33 11.62
CA ALA A 488 23.18 -20.18 11.71
C ALA A 488 22.29 -19.99 10.47
N ARG A 489 22.55 -20.72 9.37
CA ARG A 489 21.71 -20.76 8.15
C ARG A 489 21.23 -22.19 7.86
N GLY A 490 20.56 -22.83 8.82
CA GLY A 490 19.64 -23.96 8.57
C GLY A 490 20.19 -25.20 7.85
N GLY A 491 21.51 -25.43 7.83
CA GLY A 491 22.13 -26.60 7.22
C GLY A 491 22.30 -27.78 8.19
N VAL A 492 22.00 -28.99 7.72
CA VAL A 492 22.25 -30.25 8.45
C VAL A 492 23.77 -30.46 8.54
N ALA A 493 24.32 -30.50 9.76
CA ALA A 493 25.74 -30.72 10.00
C ALA A 493 26.01 -32.07 10.68
N GLU A 494 27.04 -32.78 10.21
CA GLU A 494 27.57 -34.03 10.78
C GLU A 494 28.17 -33.84 12.19
N PRO A 495 28.32 -34.93 12.99
CA PRO A 495 28.83 -34.84 14.36
C PRO A 495 30.30 -34.37 14.38
N ARG A 496 30.57 -33.19 14.95
CA ARG A 496 31.92 -32.63 15.09
C ARG A 496 32.33 -32.44 16.55
N GLY A 497 33.59 -32.76 16.85
CA GLY A 497 34.18 -32.81 18.20
C GLY A 497 34.14 -31.48 18.97
N LEU A 498 34.16 -31.57 20.30
CA LEU A 498 33.85 -30.52 21.29
C LEU A 498 34.88 -29.36 21.41
N LEU A 499 35.94 -29.34 20.58
CA LEU A 499 36.95 -28.27 20.58
C LEU A 499 36.80 -27.37 19.34
N LEU A 500 36.91 -26.05 19.51
CA LEU A 500 36.99 -25.10 18.40
C LEU A 500 38.39 -25.19 17.78
N SER A 501 38.47 -25.39 16.46
CA SER A 501 39.73 -25.32 15.73
C SER A 501 40.22 -23.88 15.61
N LYS A 502 41.52 -23.69 15.36
CA LYS A 502 42.16 -22.38 15.23
C LYS A 502 41.52 -21.48 14.15
N ARG A 503 40.94 -22.08 13.09
CA ARG A 503 40.22 -21.40 12.00
C ARG A 503 38.78 -21.03 12.38
N GLU A 504 38.19 -21.74 13.35
CA GLU A 504 36.87 -21.46 13.91
C GLU A 504 36.93 -20.37 14.99
N THR A 505 38.04 -20.27 15.74
CA THR A 505 38.28 -19.14 16.64
C THR A 505 38.22 -17.79 15.91
N ASP A 506 38.70 -17.75 14.66
CA ASP A 506 38.68 -16.54 13.82
C ASP A 506 37.29 -16.26 13.19
N THR A 507 36.34 -17.19 13.27
CA THR A 507 35.01 -17.10 12.63
C THR A 507 33.82 -17.27 13.58
N ALA A 508 34.08 -17.56 14.87
CA ALA A 508 33.08 -17.71 15.91
C ALA A 508 32.35 -16.38 16.17
N ARG A 509 31.01 -16.42 16.22
CA ARG A 509 30.20 -15.30 16.69
C ARG A 509 29.60 -15.63 18.05
N LEU A 510 29.72 -14.70 18.99
CA LEU A 510 29.02 -14.77 20.27
C LEU A 510 27.52 -14.71 19.99
N LEU A 511 26.79 -15.80 20.31
CA LEU A 511 25.33 -15.83 20.18
C LEU A 511 24.67 -15.08 21.32
N ALA A 512 25.11 -15.35 22.54
CA ALA A 512 24.65 -14.69 23.76
C ALA A 512 25.73 -14.81 24.84
N GLY A 513 25.84 -13.81 25.70
CA GLY A 513 26.76 -13.82 26.83
C GLY A 513 26.13 -13.15 28.03
N ARG A 514 26.37 -13.69 29.22
CA ARG A 514 25.94 -13.09 30.49
C ARG A 514 27.03 -13.15 31.54
N VAL A 515 27.06 -12.14 32.38
CA VAL A 515 27.96 -12.00 33.51
C VAL A 515 27.13 -11.63 34.73
N ILE A 516 27.30 -12.36 35.82
CA ILE A 516 26.65 -12.11 37.12
C ILE A 516 27.74 -11.95 38.16
N ALA A 517 27.75 -10.83 38.87
CA ALA A 517 28.70 -10.52 39.91
C ALA A 517 27.97 -10.21 41.22
N ARG A 518 28.28 -10.96 42.28
CA ARG A 518 27.78 -10.68 43.64
C ARG A 518 28.71 -9.68 44.33
N LEU A 519 28.23 -8.47 44.59
CA LEU A 519 29.01 -7.40 45.22
C LEU A 519 28.95 -7.46 46.75
N SER A 520 27.83 -7.93 47.32
CA SER A 520 27.68 -8.14 48.76
C SER A 520 26.75 -9.33 49.02
N PRO A 521 26.60 -9.81 50.28
CA PRO A 521 25.65 -10.87 50.59
C PRO A 521 24.20 -10.56 50.16
N LYS A 522 23.83 -9.29 50.01
CA LYS A 522 22.48 -8.84 49.64
C LYS A 522 22.36 -8.25 48.24
N LEU A 523 23.47 -8.05 47.51
CA LEU A 523 23.48 -7.28 46.26
C LEU A 523 24.27 -8.01 45.18
N ASP A 524 23.64 -8.19 44.03
CA ASP A 524 24.28 -8.67 42.81
C ASP A 524 23.88 -7.84 41.58
N PHE A 525 24.74 -7.91 40.58
CA PHE A 525 24.54 -7.27 39.29
C PHE A 525 24.70 -8.30 38.19
N ALA A 526 23.87 -8.19 37.16
CA ALA A 526 23.98 -8.98 35.96
C ALA A 526 24.00 -8.09 34.72
N PHE A 527 24.74 -8.54 33.72
CA PHE A 527 24.80 -7.94 32.41
C PHE A 527 24.69 -9.04 31.37
N SER A 528 23.96 -8.79 30.30
CA SER A 528 23.89 -9.69 29.15
C SER A 528 23.97 -8.97 27.81
N VAL A 529 24.46 -9.70 26.83
CA VAL A 529 24.44 -9.37 25.41
C VAL A 529 23.71 -10.50 24.69
N ASN A 530 22.76 -10.12 23.83
CA ASN A 530 21.86 -11.00 23.08
C ASN A 530 21.04 -11.96 23.97
N GLU A 531 20.78 -11.56 25.20
CA GLU A 531 19.83 -12.19 26.13
C GLU A 531 19.06 -11.06 26.82
N GLY A 532 17.73 -11.12 26.83
CA GLY A 532 16.87 -10.04 27.34
C GLY A 532 16.84 -9.95 28.88
N ALA A 533 16.28 -8.86 29.39
CA ALA A 533 16.15 -8.58 30.82
C ALA A 533 15.37 -9.66 31.58
N HIS A 534 14.39 -10.29 30.93
CA HIS A 534 13.58 -11.35 31.54
C HIS A 534 14.44 -12.54 31.98
N GLY A 535 15.36 -13.01 31.12
CA GLY A 535 16.25 -14.13 31.45
C GLY A 535 17.17 -13.83 32.63
N LEU A 536 17.70 -12.60 32.68
CA LEU A 536 18.47 -12.11 33.82
C LEU A 536 17.63 -12.05 35.10
N SER A 537 16.41 -11.51 35.01
CA SER A 537 15.51 -11.41 36.17
C SER A 537 15.14 -12.77 36.73
N ALA A 538 14.70 -13.70 35.88
CA ALA A 538 14.35 -15.06 36.28
C ALA A 538 15.52 -15.75 36.98
N GLN A 539 16.74 -15.57 36.49
CA GLN A 539 17.93 -16.17 37.11
C GLN A 539 18.29 -15.52 38.45
N LEU A 540 18.30 -14.18 38.53
CA LEU A 540 18.61 -13.44 39.77
C LEU A 540 17.53 -13.64 40.83
N ALA A 541 16.28 -13.75 40.41
CA ALA A 541 15.15 -14.05 41.27
C ALA A 541 15.11 -15.51 41.72
N GLY A 542 15.93 -16.40 41.14
CA GLY A 542 15.96 -17.83 41.44
C GLY A 542 14.75 -18.60 40.90
N ALA A 543 14.05 -18.06 39.91
CA ALA A 543 12.86 -18.68 39.34
C ALA A 543 13.23 -19.97 38.59
N PHE A 544 12.54 -21.06 38.90
CA PHE A 544 12.65 -22.33 38.20
C PHE A 544 11.37 -22.58 37.41
N GLU A 545 11.48 -22.57 36.08
CA GLU A 545 10.43 -23.02 35.15
C GLU A 545 10.92 -24.25 34.37
N PRO A 546 10.06 -25.26 34.17
CA PRO A 546 10.36 -26.33 33.21
C PRO A 546 10.55 -25.72 31.82
N ALA A 547 11.64 -26.07 31.15
CA ALA A 547 11.86 -25.66 29.77
C ALA A 547 10.89 -26.43 28.87
N PHE A 548 9.85 -25.80 28.34
CA PHE A 548 9.01 -26.35 27.28
C PHE A 548 9.57 -25.94 25.90
N LEU A 549 9.27 -26.69 24.83
CA LEU A 549 9.82 -26.43 23.49
C LEU A 549 8.93 -25.47 22.69
N ILE A 550 7.61 -25.59 22.83
CA ILE A 550 6.60 -24.88 22.04
C ILE A 550 5.70 -24.03 22.94
N ALA A 551 5.25 -24.58 24.06
CA ALA A 551 4.39 -23.88 25.01
C ALA A 551 5.19 -22.85 25.82
N GLY A 552 5.22 -21.61 25.31
CA GLY A 552 5.73 -20.47 26.06
C GLY A 552 4.96 -20.24 27.36
N SER A 553 5.57 -19.56 28.34
CA SER A 553 4.94 -19.30 29.65
C SER A 553 3.80 -18.27 29.57
N GLY A 554 3.55 -17.66 28.41
CA GLY A 554 2.56 -16.58 28.20
C GLY A 554 2.88 -15.26 28.92
N ALA A 555 3.65 -15.34 30.01
CA ALA A 555 4.02 -14.28 30.93
C ALA A 555 5.46 -13.78 30.76
N SER A 556 6.25 -14.47 29.95
CA SER A 556 7.57 -14.04 29.49
C SER A 556 7.62 -13.88 27.97
N ALA A 557 6.47 -13.96 27.30
CA ALA A 557 6.36 -13.78 25.87
C ALA A 557 6.40 -12.27 25.58
N SER A 558 7.55 -11.80 25.12
CA SER A 558 7.60 -10.53 24.39
C SER A 558 6.58 -10.59 23.26
N ALA A 559 5.91 -9.48 22.95
CA ALA A 559 4.96 -9.41 21.84
C ALA A 559 5.63 -9.67 20.47
N PHE A 560 6.97 -9.61 20.45
CA PHE A 560 7.79 -9.74 19.27
C PHE A 560 9.14 -10.39 19.59
N GLN A 561 9.78 -10.92 18.53
CA GLN A 561 11.18 -11.33 18.61
C GLN A 561 12.09 -10.13 18.63
N SER A 562 13.20 -10.23 19.34
CA SER A 562 14.15 -9.15 19.57
C SER A 562 15.56 -9.57 19.18
N ARG A 563 16.36 -8.62 18.69
CA ARG A 563 17.76 -8.83 18.29
C ARG A 563 18.69 -7.79 18.90
N ASP A 564 19.99 -8.08 18.88
CA ASP A 564 21.07 -7.21 19.36
C ASP A 564 20.85 -6.67 20.78
N GLN A 565 20.21 -7.49 21.61
CA GLN A 565 19.77 -7.08 22.95
C GLN A 565 20.97 -6.81 23.86
N ARG A 566 20.84 -5.81 24.72
CA ARG A 566 21.74 -5.61 25.84
C ARG A 566 20.85 -5.40 27.05
N ALA A 567 21.08 -6.19 28.09
CA ALA A 567 20.34 -6.05 29.33
C ALA A 567 21.26 -5.93 30.53
N PHE A 568 20.76 -5.22 31.52
CA PHE A 568 21.38 -5.00 32.81
C PHE A 568 20.35 -5.32 33.88
N ALA A 569 20.79 -5.93 34.97
CA ALA A 569 19.94 -6.20 36.11
C ALA A 569 20.70 -5.99 37.43
N ALA A 570 19.98 -5.55 38.46
CA ALA A 570 20.50 -5.42 39.82
C ALA A 570 19.52 -6.07 40.78
N GLY A 571 19.98 -7.07 41.53
CA GLY A 571 19.18 -7.79 42.51
C GLY A 571 19.56 -7.39 43.94
N TYR A 572 18.55 -7.14 44.78
CA TYR A 572 18.73 -6.80 46.18
C TYR A 572 17.82 -7.61 47.10
N ASP A 573 18.39 -8.23 48.13
CA ASP A 573 17.66 -8.97 49.16
C ASP A 573 17.05 -8.02 50.21
N LEU A 574 15.73 -7.86 50.16
CA LEU A 574 14.96 -7.01 51.07
C LEU A 574 14.80 -7.67 52.45
N ALA A 575 14.54 -8.97 52.46
CA ALA A 575 14.39 -9.80 53.64
C ALA A 575 14.77 -11.26 53.28
N PRO A 576 14.96 -12.16 54.27
CA PRO A 576 15.16 -13.58 53.97
C PRO A 576 14.03 -14.11 53.08
N GLY A 577 14.38 -14.61 51.89
CA GLY A 577 13.42 -15.13 50.91
C GLY A 577 12.65 -14.05 50.12
N VAL A 578 12.90 -12.75 50.29
CA VAL A 578 12.25 -11.68 49.52
C VAL A 578 13.28 -10.82 48.81
N ARG A 579 13.19 -10.75 47.48
CA ARG A 579 14.15 -10.07 46.60
C ARG A 579 13.46 -9.06 45.70
N ALA A 580 14.13 -7.94 45.44
CA ALA A 580 13.78 -7.02 44.36
C ALA A 580 14.85 -7.10 43.26
N VAL A 581 14.44 -7.17 42.00
CA VAL A 581 15.32 -7.15 40.83
C VAL A 581 14.89 -6.01 39.92
N ALA A 582 15.77 -5.03 39.72
CA ALA A 582 15.57 -3.98 38.73
C ALA A 582 16.27 -4.37 37.43
N THR A 583 15.61 -4.16 36.29
CA THR A 583 16.14 -4.51 34.97
C THR A 583 16.05 -3.35 33.99
N PHE A 584 17.03 -3.25 33.11
CA PHE A 584 17.02 -2.36 31.96
C PHE A 584 17.45 -3.13 30.72
N GLU A 585 16.81 -2.87 29.59
CA GLU A 585 17.11 -3.51 28.32
C GLU A 585 16.96 -2.53 27.17
N ARG A 586 17.83 -2.71 26.17
CA ARG A 586 17.70 -2.07 24.86
C ARG A 586 17.98 -3.09 23.77
N GLY A 587 17.25 -3.01 22.67
CA GLY A 587 17.47 -3.85 21.50
C GLY A 587 16.70 -3.33 20.29
N HIS A 588 16.56 -4.18 19.28
CA HIS A 588 15.73 -3.92 18.11
C HIS A 588 14.64 -4.99 17.97
N VAL A 589 13.50 -4.60 17.44
CA VAL A 589 12.41 -5.50 17.03
C VAL A 589 12.88 -6.31 15.82
N GLY A 590 12.67 -7.62 15.85
CA GLY A 590 12.98 -8.54 14.77
C GLY A 590 11.71 -9.02 14.07
N PHE A 591 11.71 -8.98 12.74
CA PHE A 591 10.69 -9.60 11.89
C PHE A 591 11.24 -10.92 11.35
N VAL A 592 10.57 -12.03 11.61
CA VAL A 592 10.98 -13.34 11.12
C VAL A 592 10.49 -13.54 9.69
N GLY A 593 11.43 -13.86 8.80
CA GLY A 593 11.12 -14.41 7.49
C GLY A 593 10.62 -13.42 6.44
N ASP A 594 10.29 -12.17 6.78
CA ASP A 594 9.72 -11.23 5.81
C ASP A 594 10.78 -10.63 4.87
N THR A 595 11.20 -11.47 3.91
CA THR A 595 12.18 -11.18 2.86
C THR A 595 11.85 -9.89 2.11
N PHE A 596 10.59 -9.49 2.00
CA PHE A 596 10.19 -8.26 1.30
C PHE A 596 10.79 -6.99 1.92
N LEU A 597 10.66 -6.78 3.23
CA LEU A 597 11.26 -5.62 3.90
C LEU A 597 12.78 -5.74 4.02
N LEU A 598 13.27 -6.97 4.26
CA LEU A 598 14.70 -7.26 4.36
C LEU A 598 15.47 -6.98 3.06
N ASP A 599 14.85 -7.23 1.90
CA ASP A 599 15.51 -7.12 0.59
C ASP A 599 15.39 -5.71 -0.01
N ARG A 600 14.31 -4.97 0.29
CA ARG A 600 14.08 -3.62 -0.26
C ARG A 600 14.40 -2.45 0.68
N GLN A 601 14.32 -2.61 2.00
CA GLN A 601 14.54 -1.52 2.97
C GLN A 601 15.36 -1.98 4.19
N PRO A 602 16.63 -2.37 4.00
CA PRO A 602 17.49 -2.84 5.09
C PRO A 602 17.70 -1.78 6.19
N GLU A 603 17.69 -0.50 5.85
CA GLU A 603 17.82 0.61 6.81
C GLU A 603 16.63 0.75 7.77
N LEU A 604 15.47 0.19 7.42
CA LEU A 604 14.27 0.27 8.25
C LEU A 604 14.51 -0.43 9.59
N PHE A 605 15.23 -1.56 9.60
CA PHE A 605 15.46 -2.37 10.79
C PHE A 605 16.36 -1.72 11.85
N ASP A 606 17.22 -0.78 11.45
CA ASP A 606 18.04 -0.01 12.39
C ASP A 606 17.21 1.06 13.12
N ARG A 607 15.99 1.33 12.64
CA ARG A 607 15.06 2.32 13.21
C ARG A 607 13.97 1.70 14.08
N LEU A 608 13.87 0.37 14.15
CA LEU A 608 12.86 -0.35 14.95
C LEU A 608 13.42 -0.70 16.34
N GLY A 609 13.89 0.31 17.06
CA GLY A 609 14.46 0.17 18.39
C GLY A 609 13.41 -0.09 19.46
N PHE A 610 13.83 -0.65 20.59
CA PHE A 610 13.03 -0.60 21.82
C PHE A 610 13.93 -0.44 23.04
N THR A 611 13.34 0.14 24.09
CA THR A 611 13.92 0.17 25.45
C THR A 611 12.89 -0.33 26.44
N ARG A 612 13.33 -1.12 27.42
CA ARG A 612 12.48 -1.68 28.47
C ARG A 612 13.14 -1.47 29.83
N SER A 613 12.36 -1.01 30.80
CA SER A 613 12.76 -0.89 32.20
C SER A 613 11.76 -1.63 33.05
N GLY A 614 12.24 -2.42 34.01
CA GLY A 614 11.39 -3.29 34.80
C GLY A 614 11.83 -3.38 36.25
N ILE A 615 10.89 -3.74 37.11
CA ILE A 615 11.15 -4.13 38.49
C ILE A 615 10.34 -5.37 38.82
N GLU A 616 11.00 -6.38 39.38
CA GLU A 616 10.39 -7.61 39.86
C GLU A 616 10.59 -7.73 41.37
N PHE A 617 9.52 -8.09 42.07
CA PHE A 617 9.57 -8.50 43.47
C PHE A 617 9.27 -9.99 43.53
N SER A 618 10.17 -10.77 44.11
CA SER A 618 10.01 -12.20 44.28
C SER A 618 10.06 -12.60 45.76
N ALA A 619 9.25 -13.59 46.12
CA ALA A 619 9.24 -14.24 47.41
C ALA A 619 9.44 -15.75 47.19
N GLN A 620 10.52 -16.30 47.73
CA GLN A 620 10.96 -17.67 47.54
C GLN A 620 11.14 -18.40 48.86
N GLY A 621 10.94 -19.73 48.86
CA GLY A 621 11.09 -20.55 50.06
C GLY A 621 9.92 -20.41 51.03
N LEU A 622 8.81 -19.82 50.57
CA LEU A 622 7.53 -19.76 51.25
C LEU A 622 6.65 -20.97 50.83
N PRO A 623 5.51 -21.22 51.48
CA PRO A 623 4.57 -22.27 51.03
C PRO A 623 4.12 -22.12 49.58
N ILE A 624 4.18 -20.89 49.04
CA ILE A 624 3.96 -20.54 47.64
C ILE A 624 5.09 -19.59 47.26
N ASP A 625 5.93 -19.99 46.30
CA ASP A 625 6.86 -19.08 45.65
C ASP A 625 6.04 -18.13 44.77
N SER A 626 6.31 -16.83 44.80
CA SER A 626 5.56 -15.86 44.00
C SER A 626 6.45 -14.74 43.49
N SER A 627 6.16 -14.22 42.31
CA SER A 627 6.75 -12.96 41.89
C SER A 627 5.75 -12.05 41.18
N ILE A 628 5.99 -10.76 41.26
CA ILE A 628 5.27 -9.74 40.50
C ILE A 628 6.28 -8.81 39.84
N SER A 629 6.15 -8.59 38.54
CA SER A 629 6.95 -7.63 37.78
C SER A 629 6.09 -6.54 37.17
N PHE A 630 6.67 -5.35 37.04
CA PHE A 630 6.13 -4.24 36.28
C PHE A 630 7.18 -3.79 35.29
N ASP A 631 6.79 -3.69 34.02
CA ASP A 631 7.68 -3.39 32.92
C ASP A 631 7.12 -2.24 32.09
N TRP A 632 7.92 -1.18 31.93
CA TRP A 632 7.68 -0.07 31.01
C TRP A 632 8.53 -0.25 29.77
N MET A 633 7.92 -0.19 28.60
CA MET A 633 8.59 -0.36 27.33
C MET A 633 8.26 0.82 26.41
N ARG A 634 9.28 1.32 25.73
CA ARG A 634 9.18 2.31 24.66
C ARG A 634 9.67 1.65 23.38
N GLU A 635 8.83 1.66 22.37
CA GLU A 635 9.16 1.15 21.04
C GLU A 635 9.29 2.32 20.07
N ASP A 636 10.30 2.27 19.20
CA ASP A 636 10.51 3.24 18.14
C ASP A 636 9.88 2.68 16.85
N ASN A 637 8.99 3.45 16.23
CA ASN A 637 8.31 3.13 14.97
C ASN A 637 7.51 1.80 14.94
N THR A 638 7.25 1.20 16.10
CA THR A 638 6.50 -0.06 16.24
C THR A 638 5.52 0.00 17.41
N LEU A 639 4.52 -0.88 17.37
CA LEU A 639 3.52 -1.07 18.41
C LEU A 639 3.36 -2.55 18.69
N LEU A 640 3.76 -3.01 19.88
CA LEU A 640 3.80 -4.43 20.23
C LEU A 640 4.58 -5.24 19.17
N GLY A 641 5.61 -4.64 18.58
CA GLY A 641 6.43 -5.14 17.49
C GLY A 641 5.76 -5.19 16.12
N GLY A 642 4.50 -4.76 16.00
CA GLY A 642 3.86 -4.51 14.71
C GLY A 642 4.42 -3.21 14.13
N TRP A 643 4.65 -3.19 12.82
CA TRP A 643 5.13 -2.00 12.12
C TRP A 643 3.98 -1.34 11.37
N PHE A 644 3.91 -0.02 11.41
CA PHE A 644 2.95 0.77 10.63
C PHE A 644 3.73 1.82 9.85
N GLY A 645 3.36 2.00 8.58
CA GLY A 645 3.93 3.05 7.74
C GLY A 645 3.68 4.44 8.35
N GLY A 646 4.44 5.45 7.91
CA GLY A 646 4.35 6.80 8.48
C GLY A 646 2.92 7.37 8.46
N ALA A 647 2.12 7.02 7.45
CA ALA A 647 0.72 7.42 7.33
C ALA A 647 -0.15 6.90 8.50
N LEU A 648 0.20 5.75 9.08
CA LEU A 648 -0.59 5.04 10.09
C LEU A 648 0.07 5.06 11.48
N GLY A 649 0.86 6.09 11.78
CA GLY A 649 1.41 6.29 13.13
C GLY A 649 2.67 5.48 13.42
N GLY A 650 3.52 5.29 12.41
CA GLY A 650 4.85 4.69 12.55
C GLY A 650 5.86 5.51 13.36
N SER A 651 5.44 6.26 14.38
CA SER A 651 6.30 7.09 15.25
C SER A 651 6.73 6.38 16.54
N GLY A 652 6.07 5.28 16.90
CA GLY A 652 6.41 4.45 18.07
C GLY A 652 5.24 4.25 19.03
N SER A 653 5.55 3.68 20.18
CA SER A 653 4.54 3.39 21.21
C SER A 653 5.13 3.27 22.61
N GLN A 654 4.25 3.35 23.62
CA GLN A 654 4.59 3.08 25.02
C GLN A 654 3.71 1.95 25.53
N SER A 655 4.33 0.98 26.19
CA SER A 655 3.66 -0.17 26.78
C SER A 655 3.98 -0.26 28.27
N LEU A 656 2.96 -0.48 29.09
CA LEU A 656 3.09 -0.90 30.48
C LEU A 656 2.60 -2.33 30.59
N SER A 657 3.35 -3.20 31.24
CA SER A 657 2.88 -4.55 31.54
C SER A 657 3.12 -4.93 32.99
N MET A 658 2.24 -5.79 33.50
CA MET A 658 2.33 -6.40 34.81
C MET A 658 2.34 -7.90 34.63
N THR A 659 3.28 -8.57 35.29
CA THR A 659 3.38 -10.02 35.28
C THR A 659 3.31 -10.57 36.69
N ALA A 660 2.46 -11.57 36.94
CA ALA A 660 2.40 -12.30 38.18
C ALA A 660 2.77 -13.77 37.95
N ARG A 661 3.58 -14.34 38.84
CA ARG A 661 3.94 -15.76 38.85
C ARG A 661 3.70 -16.36 40.21
N PHE A 662 3.31 -17.63 40.24
CA PHE A 662 3.24 -18.41 41.46
C PHE A 662 3.69 -19.85 41.22
N ALA A 663 4.24 -20.49 42.24
CA ALA A 663 4.54 -21.90 42.23
C ALA A 663 4.42 -22.52 43.61
N ARG A 664 3.90 -23.74 43.69
CA ARG A 664 3.72 -24.49 44.93
C ARG A 664 4.09 -25.94 44.73
N SER A 665 5.01 -26.43 45.54
CA SER A 665 5.32 -27.85 45.64
C SER A 665 4.36 -28.54 46.62
N PHE A 666 3.86 -29.73 46.29
CA PHE A 666 2.95 -30.51 47.12
C PHE A 666 3.15 -32.02 46.94
N ALA A 667 2.55 -32.81 47.84
CA ALA A 667 2.49 -34.28 47.78
C ALA A 667 3.82 -34.96 47.39
N ASN A 668 4.93 -34.51 47.98
CA ASN A 668 6.31 -34.98 47.75
C ASN A 668 6.56 -35.38 46.29
N ARG A 669 6.94 -34.40 45.45
CA ARG A 669 7.38 -34.47 44.03
C ARG A 669 6.45 -33.77 43.03
N TRP A 670 5.29 -33.26 43.43
CA TRP A 670 4.46 -32.45 42.55
C TRP A 670 4.76 -30.96 42.71
N ARG A 671 4.70 -30.21 41.61
CA ARG A 671 4.78 -28.75 41.57
C ARG A 671 3.70 -28.22 40.62
N LEU A 672 2.87 -27.32 41.14
CA LEU A 672 1.95 -26.51 40.35
C LEU A 672 2.60 -25.14 40.18
N ALA A 673 2.66 -24.61 38.97
CA ALA A 673 3.05 -23.23 38.72
C ALA A 673 2.05 -22.55 37.78
N GLY A 674 2.02 -21.24 37.82
CA GLY A 674 1.22 -20.46 36.89
C GLY A 674 1.78 -19.06 36.73
N ALA A 675 1.50 -18.49 35.58
CA ALA A 675 1.93 -17.15 35.24
C ALA A 675 0.82 -16.41 34.48
N TRP A 676 0.69 -15.12 34.74
CA TRP A 676 -0.29 -14.25 34.09
C TRP A 676 0.36 -12.90 33.80
N GLN A 677 0.12 -12.37 32.61
CA GLN A 677 0.57 -11.06 32.18
C GLN A 677 -0.61 -10.27 31.61
N SER A 678 -0.67 -9.00 31.99
CA SER A 678 -1.58 -8.00 31.43
C SER A 678 -0.76 -6.81 30.94
N GLY A 679 -1.10 -6.27 29.77
CA GLY A 679 -0.42 -5.12 29.20
C GLY A 679 -1.39 -4.03 28.73
N TRP A 680 -0.88 -2.81 28.69
CA TRP A 680 -1.53 -1.63 28.15
C TRP A 680 -0.55 -0.89 27.24
N SER A 681 -0.90 -0.74 25.97
CA SER A 681 -0.02 -0.16 24.95
C SER A 681 -0.69 1.01 24.25
N PHE A 682 0.04 2.10 24.06
CA PHE A 682 -0.45 3.34 23.46
C PHE A 682 0.47 3.72 22.31
N ALA A 683 -0.07 3.80 21.10
CA ALA A 683 0.64 4.34 19.95
C ALA A 683 0.76 5.86 20.08
N ASP A 684 1.89 6.39 19.64
CA ASP A 684 2.08 7.83 19.55
C ASP A 684 1.20 8.43 18.44
N GLU A 685 0.77 9.68 18.64
CA GLU A 685 0.01 10.42 17.62
C GLU A 685 0.97 10.88 16.50
N ALA A 686 0.78 10.33 15.31
CA ALA A 686 1.48 10.75 14.09
C ALA A 686 0.73 10.30 12.84
N GLY A 687 0.95 11.02 11.72
CA GLY A 687 0.24 10.76 10.47
C GLY A 687 -1.27 10.86 10.68
N LEU A 688 -2.00 9.81 10.33
CA LEU A 688 -3.44 9.72 10.52
C LEU A 688 -3.84 9.33 11.95
N VAL A 689 -2.92 8.86 12.81
CA VAL A 689 -3.26 8.44 14.18
C VAL A 689 -3.51 9.68 15.03
N ALA A 690 -4.77 9.87 15.43
CA ALA A 690 -5.20 11.07 16.18
C ALA A 690 -5.35 10.83 17.68
N ASN A 691 -5.60 9.59 18.10
CA ASN A 691 -5.63 9.16 19.51
C ASN A 691 -5.67 7.62 19.58
N SER A 692 -4.81 6.98 20.36
CA SER A 692 -4.94 5.54 20.63
C SER A 692 -5.79 5.32 21.90
N ASN A 693 -6.89 4.57 21.81
CA ASN A 693 -7.71 4.20 22.99
C ASN A 693 -6.98 3.24 23.96
N GLY A 694 -5.67 3.05 23.77
CA GLY A 694 -4.89 1.97 24.34
C GLY A 694 -5.27 0.61 23.75
N LEU A 695 -4.30 -0.27 23.65
CA LEU A 695 -4.49 -1.70 23.46
C LEU A 695 -4.36 -2.35 24.83
N THR A 696 -5.21 -3.34 25.11
CA THR A 696 -4.98 -4.20 26.27
C THR A 696 -4.60 -5.59 25.81
N THR A 697 -3.52 -6.14 26.37
CA THR A 697 -3.02 -7.47 26.04
C THR A 697 -3.11 -8.40 27.23
N SER A 698 -3.25 -9.70 26.98
CA SER A 698 -3.17 -10.73 28.03
C SER A 698 -2.44 -11.98 27.55
N GLY A 699 -1.73 -12.63 28.47
CA GLY A 699 -1.05 -13.91 28.26
C GLY A 699 -0.95 -14.68 29.57
N TRP A 700 -0.98 -16.00 29.52
CA TRP A 700 -0.95 -16.82 30.74
C TRP A 700 -0.45 -18.24 30.49
N SER A 701 -0.02 -18.91 31.56
CA SER A 701 0.27 -20.35 31.57
C SER A 701 -0.07 -20.98 32.91
N VAL A 702 -0.34 -22.29 32.87
CA VAL A 702 -0.48 -23.15 34.03
C VAL A 702 0.31 -24.43 33.79
N ASP A 703 1.17 -24.75 34.75
CA ASP A 703 2.11 -25.87 34.67
C ASP A 703 1.87 -26.85 35.80
N LEU A 704 1.84 -28.14 35.45
CA LEU A 704 1.84 -29.22 36.43
C LEU A 704 3.05 -30.13 36.16
N GLN A 705 3.96 -30.21 37.13
CA GLN A 705 5.16 -31.04 37.06
C GLN A 705 5.17 -32.10 38.15
N ARG A 706 5.60 -33.30 37.79
CA ARG A 706 5.94 -34.39 38.70
C ARG A 706 7.41 -34.77 38.52
N GLN A 707 8.19 -34.68 39.59
CA GLN A 707 9.53 -35.26 39.65
C GLN A 707 9.47 -36.75 39.99
N GLY A 708 10.42 -37.50 39.47
CA GLY A 708 10.53 -38.93 39.65
C GLY A 708 9.25 -39.69 39.26
N ALA A 709 8.79 -39.45 38.03
CA ALA A 709 7.52 -39.95 37.50
C ALA A 709 7.64 -41.40 37.00
N LEU A 710 8.67 -41.71 36.20
CA LEU A 710 8.97 -43.05 35.71
C LEU A 710 10.26 -43.62 36.33
N GLY A 711 11.19 -42.76 36.74
CA GLY A 711 12.43 -43.12 37.42
C GLY A 711 12.66 -42.24 38.66
N PRO A 712 13.75 -42.42 39.41
CA PRO A 712 14.04 -41.55 40.56
C PRO A 712 14.57 -40.16 40.18
N ALA A 713 15.04 -39.99 38.93
CA ALA A 713 15.71 -38.77 38.45
C ALA A 713 15.08 -38.16 37.20
N ASP A 714 13.90 -38.62 36.80
CA ASP A 714 13.17 -38.05 35.65
C ASP A 714 12.13 -37.02 36.10
N SER A 715 11.49 -36.37 35.15
CA SER A 715 10.34 -35.50 35.39
C SER A 715 9.38 -35.53 34.21
N VAL A 716 8.10 -35.42 34.53
CA VAL A 716 7.02 -35.20 33.56
C VAL A 716 6.38 -33.86 33.90
N ALA A 717 6.18 -33.01 32.90
CA ALA A 717 5.55 -31.71 33.04
C ALA A 717 4.51 -31.51 31.94
N PHE A 718 3.36 -30.94 32.30
CA PHE A 718 2.35 -30.50 31.35
C PHE A 718 2.15 -28.99 31.50
N ARG A 719 2.10 -28.26 30.40
CA ARG A 719 1.75 -26.84 30.34
C ARG A 719 0.54 -26.64 29.45
N LEU A 720 -0.39 -25.83 29.93
CA LEU A 720 -1.41 -25.19 29.11
C LEU A 720 -1.15 -23.69 29.14
N SER A 721 -1.09 -23.04 27.97
CA SER A 721 -0.82 -21.61 27.89
C SER A 721 -1.55 -20.91 26.76
N GLN A 722 -1.70 -19.61 26.92
CA GLN A 722 -2.08 -18.66 25.89
C GLN A 722 -0.90 -17.70 25.70
N PRO A 723 -0.32 -17.62 24.48
CA PRO A 723 0.59 -16.54 24.13
C PRO A 723 -0.03 -15.15 24.32
N LEU A 724 0.80 -14.11 24.31
CA LEU A 724 0.32 -12.75 24.48
C LEU A 724 -0.62 -12.38 23.31
N ARG A 725 -1.87 -12.04 23.63
CA ARG A 725 -2.93 -11.69 22.68
C ARG A 725 -3.41 -10.27 22.93
N VAL A 726 -3.71 -9.50 21.88
CA VAL A 726 -4.49 -8.26 22.01
C VAL A 726 -5.95 -8.61 22.31
N GLU A 727 -6.46 -8.20 23.47
CA GLU A 727 -7.83 -8.50 23.89
C GLU A 727 -8.84 -7.47 23.38
N ARG A 728 -8.42 -6.20 23.28
CA ARG A 728 -9.23 -5.09 22.77
C ARG A 728 -8.34 -3.90 22.46
N GLY A 729 -8.83 -3.03 21.59
CA GLY A 729 -8.19 -1.75 21.27
C GLY A 729 -7.82 -1.65 19.81
N GLY A 730 -7.07 -0.61 19.47
CA GLY A 730 -6.69 -0.34 18.10
C GLY A 730 -6.26 1.11 17.91
N LEU A 731 -6.16 1.53 16.65
CA LEU A 731 -5.81 2.89 16.26
C LEU A 731 -7.08 3.67 15.89
N ASN A 732 -7.28 4.85 16.46
CA ASN A 732 -8.25 5.79 15.90
C ASN A 732 -7.53 6.70 14.91
N LEU A 733 -7.96 6.61 13.67
CA LEU A 733 -7.40 7.31 12.53
C LEU A 733 -8.31 8.48 12.17
N ARG A 734 -7.74 9.66 11.98
CA ARG A 734 -8.42 10.81 11.39
C ARG A 734 -8.04 10.87 9.92
N VAL A 735 -8.86 10.29 9.06
CA VAL A 735 -8.56 10.08 7.64
C VAL A 735 -9.23 11.13 6.76
N PRO A 736 -8.56 11.64 5.72
CA PRO A 736 -9.20 12.50 4.73
C PRO A 736 -10.17 11.67 3.87
N THR A 737 -11.40 12.13 3.74
CA THR A 737 -12.48 11.44 3.01
C THR A 737 -12.96 12.18 1.77
N SER A 738 -12.68 13.47 1.68
CA SER A 738 -12.94 14.29 0.50
C SER A 738 -11.90 15.39 0.41
N TYR A 739 -11.76 15.94 -0.80
CA TYR A 739 -10.90 17.08 -1.09
C TYR A 739 -11.73 18.13 -1.81
N ASP A 740 -11.67 19.37 -1.33
CA ASP A 740 -12.34 20.50 -1.94
C ASP A 740 -11.32 21.31 -2.73
N TYR A 741 -11.47 21.33 -4.05
CA TYR A 741 -10.57 22.06 -4.96
C TYR A 741 -10.73 23.58 -4.90
N ALA A 742 -11.86 24.10 -4.39
CA ALA A 742 -12.03 25.55 -4.26
C ALA A 742 -11.24 26.12 -3.08
N THR A 743 -11.09 25.33 -2.01
CA THR A 743 -10.31 25.71 -0.82
C THR A 743 -8.95 25.02 -0.75
N GLU A 744 -8.70 24.04 -1.61
CA GLU A 744 -7.53 23.14 -1.60
C GLU A 744 -7.34 22.40 -0.26
N THR A 745 -8.45 22.11 0.44
CA THR A 745 -8.43 21.46 1.75
C THR A 745 -9.15 20.11 1.77
N ALA A 746 -8.64 19.20 2.61
CA ALA A 746 -9.29 17.91 2.85
C ALA A 746 -10.25 17.98 4.04
N SER A 747 -11.39 17.30 3.91
CA SER A 747 -12.28 17.02 5.03
C SER A 747 -11.94 15.67 5.65
N PHE A 748 -12.00 15.60 6.99
CA PHE A 748 -11.54 14.43 7.74
C PHE A 748 -12.68 13.73 8.48
N SER A 749 -12.61 12.41 8.56
CA SER A 749 -13.48 11.57 9.38
C SER A 749 -12.67 10.65 10.30
N ASN A 750 -13.27 10.25 11.42
CA ASN A 750 -12.64 9.28 12.31
C ASN A 750 -12.97 7.85 11.86
N ARG A 751 -11.95 7.03 11.69
CA ARG A 751 -12.03 5.58 11.41
C ARG A 751 -11.29 4.83 12.51
N ARG A 752 -11.80 3.66 12.88
CA ARG A 752 -11.16 2.81 13.88
C ARG A 752 -10.59 1.58 13.20
N LEU A 753 -9.28 1.38 13.35
CA LEU A 753 -8.59 0.17 12.97
C LEU A 753 -8.49 -0.72 14.20
N SER A 754 -9.26 -1.80 14.25
CA SER A 754 -9.17 -2.76 15.36
C SER A 754 -7.89 -3.57 15.24
N LEU A 755 -7.18 -3.79 16.35
CA LEU A 755 -5.97 -4.63 16.38
C LEU A 755 -6.21 -5.92 17.17
N THR A 756 -7.47 -6.30 17.33
CA THR A 756 -7.90 -7.51 18.03
C THR A 756 -8.07 -8.66 17.04
N PRO A 757 -7.32 -9.76 17.18
CA PRO A 757 -7.47 -10.92 16.32
C PRO A 757 -8.84 -11.57 16.47
N THR A 758 -9.23 -12.37 15.48
CA THR A 758 -10.49 -13.11 15.49
C THR A 758 -10.43 -14.34 16.41
N GLY A 759 -9.28 -15.04 16.44
CA GLY A 759 -9.06 -16.27 17.19
C GLY A 759 -8.35 -16.08 18.53
N ARG A 760 -8.09 -17.19 19.22
CA ARG A 760 -7.37 -17.28 20.49
C ARG A 760 -6.53 -18.55 20.53
N GLU A 761 -5.21 -18.36 20.43
CA GLU A 761 -4.26 -19.47 20.47
C GLU A 761 -4.20 -20.10 21.86
N LEU A 762 -4.36 -21.42 21.94
CA LEU A 762 -4.13 -22.20 23.14
C LEU A 762 -3.11 -23.30 22.84
N VAL A 763 -2.07 -23.40 23.67
CA VAL A 763 -0.98 -24.37 23.50
C VAL A 763 -0.94 -25.31 24.69
N GLY A 764 -1.11 -26.60 24.42
CA GLY A 764 -0.84 -27.68 25.37
C GLY A 764 0.48 -28.37 25.03
N GLU A 765 1.38 -28.55 26.00
CA GLU A 765 2.60 -29.34 25.82
C GLU A 765 2.84 -30.29 27.00
N LEU A 766 3.01 -31.57 26.69
CA LEU A 766 3.44 -32.61 27.63
C LEU A 766 4.92 -32.94 27.36
N ARG A 767 5.76 -32.77 28.39
CA ARG A 767 7.19 -33.00 28.31
C ARG A 767 7.64 -34.05 29.32
N TRP A 768 8.50 -34.95 28.89
CA TRP A 768 9.31 -35.82 29.73
C TRP A 768 10.79 -35.44 29.60
N ALA A 769 11.53 -35.46 30.70
CA ALA A 769 12.99 -35.31 30.70
C ALA A 769 13.61 -36.16 31.81
N GLY A 770 14.67 -36.90 31.48
CA GLY A 770 15.31 -37.79 32.45
C GLY A 770 16.56 -38.50 31.91
N PRO A 771 17.23 -39.30 32.75
CA PRO A 771 18.38 -40.08 32.32
C PRO A 771 17.97 -41.15 31.30
N VAL A 772 18.82 -41.37 30.31
CA VAL A 772 18.77 -42.48 29.35
C VAL A 772 20.08 -43.24 29.40
N SER A 773 20.15 -44.46 28.85
CA SER A 773 21.31 -45.37 28.99
C SER A 773 22.65 -44.79 28.53
N PHE A 774 22.65 -43.74 27.70
CA PHE A 774 23.83 -43.09 27.15
C PHE A 774 23.95 -41.60 27.54
N GLY A 775 23.15 -41.11 28.49
CA GLY A 775 23.22 -39.72 28.94
C GLY A 775 21.87 -39.18 29.43
N TRP A 776 21.41 -38.07 28.86
CA TRP A 776 20.15 -37.44 29.21
C TRP A 776 19.22 -37.34 27.99
N GLY A 777 17.94 -37.64 28.19
CA GLY A 777 16.92 -37.61 27.15
C GLY A 777 15.80 -36.64 27.50
N GLY A 778 15.08 -36.21 26.47
CA GLY A 778 13.84 -35.46 26.60
C GLY A 778 12.89 -35.81 25.46
N ALA A 779 11.60 -35.83 25.75
CA ALA A 779 10.53 -36.01 24.77
C ALA A 779 9.43 -34.98 25.04
N SER A 780 8.79 -34.49 23.99
CA SER A 780 7.70 -33.52 24.07
C SER A 780 6.61 -33.87 23.06
N LEU A 781 5.35 -33.67 23.45
CA LEU A 781 4.15 -33.74 22.62
C LEU A 781 3.40 -32.42 22.79
N PHE A 782 2.99 -31.79 21.69
CA PHE A 782 2.26 -30.53 21.76
C PHE A 782 1.02 -30.51 20.87
N TYR A 783 0.09 -29.64 21.24
CA TYR A 783 -1.14 -29.30 20.52
C TYR A 783 -1.34 -27.79 20.59
N ARG A 784 -1.41 -27.12 19.43
CA ARG A 784 -1.74 -25.69 19.30
C ARG A 784 -3.12 -25.56 18.65
N HIS A 785 -4.09 -25.04 19.38
CA HIS A 785 -5.38 -24.64 18.86
C HIS A 785 -5.30 -23.19 18.38
N GLU A 786 -5.88 -22.88 17.22
CA GLU A 786 -5.89 -21.54 16.61
C GLU A 786 -4.52 -20.85 16.64
N PRO A 787 -3.46 -21.48 16.06
CA PRO A 787 -2.12 -20.92 16.04
C PRO A 787 -2.11 -19.46 15.57
N ASP A 788 -1.31 -18.64 16.26
CA ASP A 788 -1.11 -17.21 15.98
C ASP A 788 -2.39 -16.38 16.09
N HIS A 789 -3.36 -16.85 16.89
CA HIS A 789 -4.64 -16.17 17.18
C HIS A 789 -5.57 -16.04 15.97
N ILE A 790 -5.48 -16.95 15.01
CA ILE A 790 -6.33 -16.95 13.81
C ILE A 790 -7.49 -17.92 14.02
N ALA A 791 -8.73 -17.43 13.98
CA ALA A 791 -9.91 -18.28 14.16
C ALA A 791 -9.98 -19.36 13.08
N ASP A 792 -10.46 -20.55 13.45
CA ASP A 792 -10.63 -21.70 12.56
C ASP A 792 -9.35 -22.20 11.86
N SER A 793 -8.17 -21.68 12.21
CA SER A 793 -6.91 -22.16 11.66
C SER A 793 -6.66 -23.61 12.08
N PRO A 794 -6.13 -24.47 11.18
CA PRO A 794 -5.89 -25.87 11.50
C PRO A 794 -4.99 -26.03 12.71
N ALA A 795 -5.43 -26.84 13.68
CA ALA A 795 -4.64 -27.11 14.86
C ALA A 795 -3.31 -27.78 14.50
N GLU A 796 -2.22 -27.34 15.11
CA GLU A 796 -0.91 -27.96 14.94
C GLU A 796 -0.68 -28.99 16.04
N VAL A 797 -0.20 -30.17 15.64
CA VAL A 797 0.15 -31.25 16.56
C VAL A 797 1.54 -31.74 16.21
N GLY A 798 2.38 -31.95 17.21
CA GLY A 798 3.72 -32.46 16.94
C GLY A 798 4.38 -33.11 18.13
N ALA A 799 5.52 -33.72 17.85
CA ALA A 799 6.33 -34.43 18.81
C ALA A 799 7.81 -34.10 18.57
N ALA A 800 8.57 -34.02 19.65
CA ALA A 800 10.03 -33.86 19.62
C ALA A 800 10.69 -34.85 20.57
N ALA A 801 11.86 -35.34 20.18
CA ALA A 801 12.76 -36.08 21.05
C ALA A 801 14.18 -35.52 20.92
N SER A 802 14.86 -35.37 22.05
CA SER A 802 16.23 -34.87 22.12
C SER A 802 17.05 -35.78 23.02
N PHE A 803 18.30 -36.03 22.65
CA PHE A 803 19.22 -36.81 23.47
C PHE A 803 20.58 -36.13 23.51
N ASN A 804 21.20 -36.12 24.69
CA ASN A 804 22.55 -35.60 24.89
C ASN A 804 23.42 -36.71 25.49
N ALA A 805 24.39 -37.17 24.69
CA ALA A 805 25.33 -38.21 25.09
C ALA A 805 26.56 -37.59 25.76
N ARG A 806 26.90 -38.09 26.95
CA ARG A 806 28.20 -37.77 27.58
C ARG A 806 29.22 -38.75 27.01
N PHE A 807 30.09 -38.27 26.13
CA PHE A 807 31.24 -39.02 25.63
C PHE A 807 32.48 -38.73 26.48
#